data_AF-A0A947PYW4-F1
#
_entry.id   AF-A0A947PYW4-F1
#
_cell.length_a   1.000
_cell.length_b   1.000
_cell.length_c   1.000
_cell.angle_alpha   90.00
_cell.angle_beta   90.00
_cell.angle_gamma   90.00
#
_symmetry.space_group_name_H-M   'P 1'
#
loop_
_entity.id
_entity.type
_entity.pdbx_description
1 polymer ?
#
loop_
_entity_poly.entity_id
_entity_poly.type
_entity_poly.pdbx_seq_one_letter_code
_entity_poly.pdbx_strand_id
1 'polypeptide(L)'
;MDERKLKYMLDHRAAGPDENDRKAALNLALAEFDAVQAERNNISQGNGLWARLTGRSNPQERRQTMNKKFLYGGMATAMVVVMAAGVSMQMLPQHGGEMAAVSGLVEAPGSEEVSMAYQGAVVEYNVNQVERGLKQADSASPAKRETRQRVESEADMMVAGAPPMAAQTRGGPAEAKRMAPGVAYMAESSMIMPYPEPMPHYQEQGRDKFEEVKDNPVKTVSAEPVSTFSIDVDTASYSVVRKQINNGVLPPADAVRIEEMVNYFDYDYALPADKAQPFQPNVTVVPSPWAEGRKLVHIGIKGFDIPATEKPRSNLVFLIDVSGSMNAQDKLPLLKSSMKMLLDTMGPEDTVGIVTYAGHAGTVLEPTKVSDKAKIITAIENLNPGGGTAGAAGIEEAYRLAEQHKGAADDSGSVSRVILATDGDFNVGASSTDDLKKLIEQKRKSGVFLSVLGFGLGNLNDHMMQTLAQNGNGTAAYIDNLNEARKVLVEESSSTLFTIAKDVKIQVEFNPATVAEYRLIGYETRALNREDFNNDAVDAGDIGAGHTVTAIYEITPVGGPVMVDPSRYAAAPAAPAETAKADTEFGSEYAFLKMRYKLPNEDVSKLITTPITTADEKEPSQDVQWAVAVAGFGQILKGGDYMNGFTYEDVIKRAVNAKGTDEFGYRAEFINIVRLAKTLAGE
;
A
#
# COMPACT_ATOMS: atom_id res chain seq x y z
N MET A 1 -31.36 14.35 -31.73
CA MET A 1 -31.81 15.65 -31.18
C MET A 1 -32.58 16.37 -32.29
N ASP A 2 -33.81 16.82 -32.02
CA ASP A 2 -34.69 17.50 -32.99
C ASP A 2 -34.14 18.90 -33.34
N GLU A 3 -33.93 19.20 -34.62
CA GLU A 3 -33.37 20.47 -35.13
C GLU A 3 -34.16 21.70 -34.65
N ARG A 4 -35.46 21.54 -34.38
CA ARG A 4 -36.28 22.61 -33.82
C ARG A 4 -35.88 23.00 -32.39
N LYS A 5 -35.38 22.03 -31.61
CA LYS A 5 -34.90 22.24 -30.24
C LYS A 5 -33.55 22.96 -30.23
N LEU A 6 -32.69 22.66 -31.20
CA LEU A 6 -31.40 23.34 -31.36
C LEU A 6 -31.58 24.81 -31.76
N LYS A 7 -32.53 25.09 -32.68
CA LYS A 7 -32.86 26.46 -33.10
C LYS A 7 -33.45 27.29 -31.95
N TYR A 8 -34.32 26.70 -31.14
CA TYR A 8 -34.87 27.37 -29.96
C TYR A 8 -33.79 27.74 -28.94
N MET A 9 -32.80 26.88 -28.70
CA MET A 9 -31.70 27.15 -27.76
C MET A 9 -30.69 28.19 -28.29
N LEU A 10 -30.51 28.28 -29.60
CA LEU A 10 -29.65 29.30 -30.23
C LEU A 10 -30.29 30.70 -30.20
N ASP A 11 -31.60 30.77 -30.40
CA ASP A 11 -32.34 32.05 -30.42
C ASP A 11 -32.60 32.63 -29.01
N HIS A 12 -32.40 31.86 -27.93
CA HIS A 12 -32.66 32.27 -26.53
C HIS A 12 -31.42 32.27 -25.62
N ARG A 13 -30.21 32.44 -26.18
CA ARG A 13 -29.02 32.70 -25.33
C ARG A 13 -29.20 34.01 -24.56
N ALA A 14 -29.09 33.95 -23.24
CA ALA A 14 -29.02 35.13 -22.39
C ALA A 14 -27.89 36.05 -22.88
N ALA A 15 -28.16 37.36 -22.97
CA ALA A 15 -27.18 38.35 -23.36
C ALA A 15 -25.97 38.28 -22.43
N GLY A 16 -24.76 38.31 -22.99
CA GLY A 16 -23.54 38.40 -22.18
C GLY A 16 -23.53 39.69 -21.34
N PRO A 17 -22.76 39.72 -20.24
CA PRO A 17 -22.74 40.86 -19.33
C PRO A 17 -22.37 42.14 -20.09
N ASP A 18 -23.11 43.21 -19.80
CA ASP A 18 -22.91 44.55 -20.35
C ASP A 18 -21.45 45.00 -20.08
N GLU A 19 -20.92 45.84 -20.96
CA GLU A 19 -19.61 46.48 -20.79
C GLU A 19 -19.49 47.20 -19.44
N ASN A 20 -20.60 47.72 -18.91
CA ASN A 20 -20.65 48.31 -17.57
C ASN A 20 -20.43 47.28 -16.45
N ASP A 21 -21.01 46.08 -16.56
CA ASP A 21 -20.81 45.00 -15.58
C ASP A 21 -19.37 44.48 -15.60
N ARG A 22 -18.76 44.43 -16.80
CA ARG A 22 -17.34 44.07 -16.94
C ARG A 22 -16.43 45.12 -16.33
N LYS A 23 -16.72 46.41 -16.51
CA LYS A 23 -15.98 47.51 -15.87
C LYS A 23 -16.15 47.50 -14.35
N ALA A 24 -17.35 47.22 -13.85
CA ALA A 24 -17.59 47.09 -12.42
C ALA A 24 -16.80 45.92 -11.82
N ALA A 25 -16.81 44.75 -12.47
CA ALA A 25 -16.04 43.58 -12.03
C ALA A 25 -14.52 43.83 -12.06
N LEU A 26 -14.01 44.52 -13.09
CA LEU A 26 -12.60 44.86 -13.20
C LEU A 26 -12.18 45.86 -12.11
N ASN A 27 -13.02 46.87 -11.83
CA ASN A 27 -12.75 47.84 -10.77
C ASN A 27 -12.78 47.20 -9.38
N LEU A 28 -13.68 46.23 -9.15
CA LEU A 28 -13.73 45.48 -7.90
C LEU A 28 -12.45 44.65 -7.72
N ALA A 29 -11.99 43.98 -8.78
CA ALA A 29 -10.76 43.19 -8.75
C ALA A 29 -9.51 44.04 -8.52
N LEU A 30 -9.46 45.26 -9.08
CA LEU A 30 -8.37 46.21 -8.85
C LEU A 30 -8.39 46.76 -7.41
N ALA A 31 -9.58 47.07 -6.87
CA ALA A 31 -9.71 47.51 -5.49
C ALA A 31 -9.26 46.44 -4.48
N GLU A 32 -9.60 45.16 -4.74
CA GLU A 32 -9.17 44.04 -3.90
C GLU A 32 -7.65 43.81 -4.00
N PHE A 33 -7.08 43.95 -5.19
CA PHE A 33 -5.63 43.87 -5.39
C PHE A 33 -4.89 44.97 -4.62
N ASP A 34 -5.39 46.20 -4.65
CA ASP A 34 -4.80 47.33 -3.93
C ASP A 34 -4.94 47.16 -2.40
N ALA A 35 -6.05 46.59 -1.93
CA ALA A 35 -6.25 46.27 -0.51
C ALA A 35 -5.22 45.23 -0.01
N VAL A 36 -4.96 44.18 -0.79
CA VAL A 36 -3.97 43.15 -0.47
C VAL A 36 -2.54 43.71 -0.48
N GLN A 37 -2.23 44.66 -1.37
CA GLN A 37 -0.93 45.34 -1.36
C GLN A 37 -0.78 46.32 -0.19
N ALA A 38 -1.86 46.96 0.25
CA ALA A 38 -1.87 47.81 1.43
C ALA A 38 -1.64 47.02 2.73
N GLU A 39 -2.22 45.81 2.86
CA GLU A 39 -1.95 44.91 3.99
C GLU A 39 -0.51 44.43 4.03
N ARG A 40 0.11 44.18 2.86
CA ARG A 40 1.52 43.78 2.76
C ARG A 40 2.51 44.85 3.21
N ASN A 41 2.15 46.13 3.09
CA ASN A 41 2.98 47.26 3.49
C ASN A 41 2.80 47.67 4.96
N ASN A 42 1.84 47.07 5.69
CA ASN A 42 1.54 47.40 7.09
C ASN A 42 2.18 46.45 8.12
N ILE A 43 3.02 45.52 7.70
CA ILE A 43 3.80 44.68 8.62
C ILE A 43 5.16 45.36 8.85
N SER A 44 5.21 46.27 9.83
CA SER A 44 6.48 46.72 10.40
C SER A 44 6.39 47.01 11.90
N GLN A 45 7.30 46.36 12.64
CA GLN A 45 8.10 46.83 13.80
C GLN A 45 7.80 46.36 15.23
N GLY A 46 8.90 45.90 15.85
CA GLY A 46 9.18 45.82 17.29
C GLY A 46 10.36 44.88 17.60
N ASN A 47 11.63 45.22 17.27
CA ASN A 47 12.73 45.71 18.14
C ASN A 47 12.95 44.94 19.47
N GLY A 48 14.15 44.55 19.92
CA GLY A 48 15.54 44.74 19.47
C GLY A 48 16.57 44.18 20.51
N LEU A 49 17.88 44.45 20.24
CA LEU A 49 19.08 44.32 21.11
C LEU A 49 19.81 42.96 21.20
N TRP A 50 20.91 42.78 20.46
CA TRP A 50 22.30 42.82 20.97
C TRP A 50 23.33 42.72 19.82
N ALA A 51 24.54 43.16 20.12
CA ALA A 51 25.52 43.72 19.22
C ALA A 51 26.62 42.74 18.74
N ARG A 52 27.22 43.09 17.59
CA ARG A 52 28.62 42.90 17.18
C ARG A 52 29.38 41.66 17.67
N LEU A 53 29.70 40.78 16.73
CA LEU A 53 31.05 40.19 16.62
C LEU A 53 31.49 40.26 15.15
N THR A 54 32.39 41.19 14.87
CA THR A 54 33.17 41.24 13.63
C THR A 54 34.36 40.29 13.75
N GLY A 55 34.53 39.38 12.80
CA GLY A 55 35.70 38.51 12.66
C GLY A 55 35.96 38.15 11.21
N ARG A 56 36.76 39.00 10.55
CA ARG A 56 37.49 38.85 9.27
C ARG A 56 37.34 37.54 8.48
N SER A 57 36.88 37.66 7.23
CA SER A 57 37.45 36.92 6.10
C SER A 57 37.57 37.81 4.87
N ASN A 58 38.67 37.61 4.15
CA ASN A 58 39.28 38.50 3.15
C ASN A 58 38.54 38.44 1.79
N PRO A 59 38.55 39.50 0.95
CA PRO A 59 37.75 39.58 -0.26
C PRO A 59 38.59 39.28 -1.51
N GLN A 60 38.41 38.10 -2.10
CA GLN A 60 38.83 37.81 -3.47
C GLN A 60 37.99 36.62 -3.96
N GLU A 61 36.85 36.93 -4.59
CA GLU A 61 36.05 36.10 -5.52
C GLU A 61 34.56 36.53 -5.55
N ARG A 62 34.29 37.85 -5.49
CA ARG A 62 33.02 38.41 -5.99
C ARG A 62 33.28 39.18 -7.27
N ARG A 63 33.37 38.46 -8.38
CA ARG A 63 33.10 38.98 -9.73
C ARG A 63 32.84 37.80 -10.66
N GLN A 64 31.67 37.80 -11.29
CA GLN A 64 30.98 36.72 -12.06
C GLN A 64 29.95 36.03 -11.16
N THR A 65 28.63 36.12 -11.35
CA THR A 65 27.80 36.57 -12.48
C THR A 65 26.42 37.00 -11.93
N MET A 66 26.01 38.24 -12.20
CA MET A 66 24.60 38.66 -12.24
C MET A 66 24.41 39.45 -13.52
N ASN A 67 23.68 38.89 -14.50
CA ASN A 67 22.66 39.59 -15.30
C ASN A 67 22.21 38.77 -16.52
N LYS A 68 20.89 38.51 -16.57
CA LYS A 68 19.93 38.67 -17.69
C LYS A 68 18.80 37.65 -17.47
N LYS A 69 17.71 38.04 -16.79
CA LYS A 69 16.48 38.70 -17.27
C LYS A 69 15.56 37.81 -18.12
N PHE A 70 14.36 37.67 -17.54
CA PHE A 70 13.05 37.28 -18.04
C PHE A 70 12.64 37.75 -19.45
N LEU A 71 11.59 37.05 -19.93
CA LEU A 71 10.48 37.43 -20.84
C LEU A 71 10.63 37.09 -22.33
N TYR A 72 9.81 36.15 -22.81
CA TYR A 72 8.76 36.34 -23.84
C TYR A 72 7.82 35.13 -23.84
N GLY A 73 6.51 35.38 -23.85
CA GLY A 73 5.48 34.36 -24.07
C GLY A 73 4.86 34.46 -25.47
N GLY A 74 4.07 33.44 -25.83
CA GLY A 74 2.86 33.61 -26.66
C GLY A 74 2.92 33.29 -28.16
N MET A 75 2.17 32.24 -28.51
CA MET A 75 1.33 32.04 -29.72
C MET A 75 1.86 31.44 -31.05
N ALA A 76 1.03 30.51 -31.53
CA ALA A 76 0.73 30.10 -32.92
C ALA A 76 1.69 29.06 -33.56
N THR A 77 1.25 27.92 -34.08
CA THR A 77 0.13 27.68 -35.00
C THR A 77 -0.26 26.20 -35.06
N ALA A 78 -1.56 25.93 -35.22
CA ALA A 78 -2.09 24.70 -35.79
C ALA A 78 -2.46 24.97 -37.26
N MET A 79 -2.19 24.04 -38.19
CA MET A 79 -3.15 23.53 -39.19
C MET A 79 -2.48 22.57 -40.21
N VAL A 80 -2.99 21.32 -40.23
CA VAL A 80 -3.57 20.56 -41.36
C VAL A 80 -2.78 20.42 -42.67
N VAL A 81 -2.58 19.17 -43.16
CA VAL A 81 -3.20 18.61 -44.39
C VAL A 81 -2.91 17.09 -44.50
N VAL A 82 -3.98 16.35 -44.78
CA VAL A 82 -4.08 14.92 -45.10
C VAL A 82 -4.17 14.76 -46.63
N MET A 83 -3.59 13.65 -47.14
CA MET A 83 -3.87 12.91 -48.40
C MET A 83 -2.78 12.85 -49.48
N ALA A 84 -2.51 11.58 -49.84
CA ALA A 84 -2.31 10.98 -51.17
C ALA A 84 -0.93 10.30 -51.30
N ALA A 85 -0.84 8.98 -51.06
CA ALA A 85 -1.13 7.89 -52.02
C ALA A 85 -0.11 7.84 -53.18
N GLY A 86 0.66 6.75 -53.28
CA GLY A 86 1.51 6.51 -54.44
C GLY A 86 2.55 5.39 -54.32
N VAL A 87 2.07 4.13 -54.29
CA VAL A 87 2.61 2.98 -55.05
C VAL A 87 4.13 2.72 -55.03
N SER A 88 4.52 1.55 -54.48
CA SER A 88 5.38 0.58 -55.20
C SER A 88 5.28 -0.80 -54.56
N MET A 89 4.58 -1.68 -55.26
CA MET A 89 4.48 -3.12 -55.03
C MET A 89 5.40 -3.78 -56.07
N GLN A 90 6.32 -4.66 -55.64
CA GLN A 90 6.92 -5.66 -56.51
C GLN A 90 7.26 -6.92 -55.72
N MET A 91 7.05 -8.05 -56.38
CA MET A 91 6.70 -9.35 -55.84
C MET A 91 7.86 -10.37 -55.75
N LEU A 92 7.82 -11.19 -54.68
CA LEU A 92 7.94 -12.68 -54.62
C LEU A 92 9.28 -13.38 -54.99
N PRO A 93 9.59 -14.61 -54.47
CA PRO A 93 8.61 -15.68 -54.19
C PRO A 93 8.70 -16.49 -52.89
N GLN A 94 7.57 -17.15 -52.64
CA GLN A 94 7.30 -18.21 -51.68
C GLN A 94 8.17 -19.46 -51.91
N HIS A 95 8.58 -20.10 -50.82
CA HIS A 95 8.77 -21.55 -50.76
C HIS A 95 7.95 -22.12 -49.61
N GLY A 96 7.15 -23.12 -49.95
CA GLY A 96 6.38 -23.93 -49.02
C GLY A 96 7.27 -24.97 -48.32
N GLY A 97 6.87 -25.32 -47.10
CA GLY A 97 7.36 -26.47 -46.37
C GLY A 97 6.17 -27.12 -45.69
N GLU A 98 5.89 -28.36 -46.09
CA GLU A 98 4.81 -29.21 -45.62
C GLU A 98 4.89 -29.51 -44.12
N MET A 99 3.72 -29.60 -43.50
CA MET A 99 3.49 -30.26 -42.22
C MET A 99 3.70 -31.76 -42.40
N ALA A 100 4.83 -32.28 -41.91
CA ALA A 100 5.05 -33.70 -41.78
C ALA A 100 4.44 -34.21 -40.46
N ALA A 101 3.36 -34.98 -40.58
CA ALA A 101 2.89 -35.87 -39.54
C ALA A 101 3.93 -36.96 -39.28
N VAL A 102 4.37 -37.12 -38.03
CA VAL A 102 5.07 -38.32 -37.57
C VAL A 102 4.16 -39.04 -36.60
N SER A 103 3.51 -40.08 -37.12
CA SER A 103 2.93 -41.17 -36.34
C SER A 103 4.04 -42.18 -36.05
N GLY A 104 4.25 -42.50 -34.78
CA GLY A 104 5.24 -43.48 -34.33
C GLY A 104 4.89 -43.97 -32.94
N LEU A 105 4.15 -45.08 -32.91
CA LEU A 105 3.82 -45.91 -31.76
C LEU A 105 5.08 -46.37 -31.00
N VAL A 106 5.13 -46.15 -29.68
CA VAL A 106 5.81 -47.05 -28.72
C VAL A 106 4.99 -47.09 -27.43
N GLU A 107 4.89 -48.31 -26.89
CA GLU A 107 4.01 -48.83 -25.84
C GLU A 107 4.16 -48.20 -24.45
N ALA A 108 3.06 -48.22 -23.70
CA ALA A 108 3.02 -48.00 -22.26
C ALA A 108 3.41 -49.28 -21.48
N PRO A 109 4.13 -49.15 -20.35
CA PRO A 109 3.90 -49.95 -19.17
C PRO A 109 3.15 -49.07 -18.14
N GLY A 110 2.02 -49.49 -17.59
CA GLY A 110 1.97 -50.60 -16.66
C GLY A 110 1.86 -50.00 -15.25
N SER A 111 0.62 -49.85 -14.79
CA SER A 111 0.26 -49.42 -13.45
C SER A 111 0.77 -50.41 -12.40
N GLU A 112 1.68 -49.98 -11.53
CA GLU A 112 1.89 -50.61 -10.23
C GLU A 112 1.32 -49.69 -9.14
N GLU A 113 0.28 -50.21 -8.48
CA GLU A 113 -0.21 -49.72 -7.20
C GLU A 113 0.88 -49.87 -6.15
N VAL A 114 1.26 -48.77 -5.50
CA VAL A 114 1.89 -48.83 -4.17
C VAL A 114 1.08 -47.98 -3.21
N SER A 115 0.38 -48.67 -2.33
CA SER A 115 -0.29 -48.14 -1.16
C SER A 115 0.70 -47.46 -0.22
N MET A 116 0.45 -46.21 0.18
CA MET A 116 1.00 -45.67 1.42
C MET A 116 -0.14 -45.30 2.38
N ALA A 117 0.00 -45.86 3.58
CA ALA A 117 -0.97 -45.87 4.65
C ALA A 117 -1.25 -44.47 5.20
N TYR A 118 -2.53 -44.12 5.26
CA TYR A 118 -3.04 -43.13 6.21
C TYR A 118 -3.06 -43.78 7.59
N GLN A 119 -2.10 -43.42 8.44
CA GLN A 119 -2.14 -43.77 9.85
C GLN A 119 -2.80 -42.60 10.59
N GLY A 120 -4.13 -42.69 10.73
CA GLY A 120 -4.92 -41.78 11.55
C GLY A 120 -4.58 -41.97 13.02
N ALA A 121 -3.91 -40.99 13.62
CA ALA A 121 -3.83 -40.86 15.07
C ALA A 121 -5.15 -40.30 15.58
N VAL A 122 -5.96 -41.17 16.17
CA VAL A 122 -7.13 -40.85 16.99
C VAL A 122 -6.62 -40.19 18.27
N VAL A 123 -6.93 -38.90 18.47
CA VAL A 123 -6.75 -38.24 19.78
C VAL A 123 -8.05 -38.42 20.55
N GLU A 124 -8.00 -39.32 21.53
CA GLU A 124 -9.06 -39.60 22.50
C GLU A 124 -9.19 -38.42 23.47
N TYR A 125 -10.36 -37.76 23.51
CA TYR A 125 -10.70 -36.79 24.54
C TYR A 125 -10.96 -37.53 25.86
N ASN A 126 -10.02 -37.43 26.81
CA ASN A 126 -10.20 -37.96 28.15
C ASN A 126 -10.77 -36.87 29.07
N VAL A 127 -12.09 -36.92 29.28
CA VAL A 127 -12.80 -36.11 30.28
C VAL A 127 -12.54 -36.74 31.64
N ASN A 128 -11.44 -36.36 32.30
CA ASN A 128 -11.22 -36.50 33.75
C ASN A 128 -9.84 -35.92 34.14
N GLN A 129 -9.69 -34.59 34.12
CA GLN A 129 -8.63 -33.90 34.88
C GLN A 129 -8.86 -32.37 34.98
N VAL A 130 -10.07 -31.96 35.39
CA VAL A 130 -10.35 -30.60 35.90
C VAL A 130 -10.92 -30.70 37.32
N GLU A 131 -10.28 -31.50 38.15
CA GLU A 131 -10.49 -31.53 39.60
C GLU A 131 -9.15 -31.69 40.32
N ARG A 132 -8.33 -30.63 40.26
CA ARG A 132 -7.26 -30.29 41.24
C ARG A 132 -6.50 -29.08 40.71
N GLY A 133 -6.87 -27.89 41.20
CA GLY A 133 -6.19 -26.64 40.82
C GLY A 133 -6.81 -25.34 41.35
N LEU A 134 -7.97 -25.39 42.00
CA LEU A 134 -8.56 -24.24 42.70
C LEU A 134 -8.91 -24.60 44.15
N LYS A 135 -7.88 -24.71 44.99
CA LYS A 135 -7.96 -24.59 46.46
C LYS A 135 -6.69 -23.90 46.96
N GLN A 136 -6.88 -22.86 47.79
CA GLN A 136 -5.91 -21.91 48.39
C GLN A 136 -5.54 -20.76 47.42
N ALA A 137 -5.87 -19.49 47.62
CA ALA A 137 -6.37 -18.69 48.74
C ALA A 137 -7.45 -17.70 48.17
N ASP A 138 -8.45 -17.22 48.88
CA ASP A 138 -8.37 -16.48 50.14
C ASP A 138 -9.65 -16.59 50.98
N SER A 139 -9.42 -16.55 52.28
CA SER A 139 -10.38 -16.41 53.36
C SER A 139 -10.73 -14.94 53.60
N ALA A 140 -12.01 -14.57 53.55
CA ALA A 140 -12.69 -13.72 54.55
C ALA A 140 -14.19 -13.51 54.20
N SER A 141 -15.05 -13.94 55.13
CA SER A 141 -16.52 -13.89 55.17
C SER A 141 -17.05 -12.52 55.70
N PRO A 142 -18.37 -12.30 55.93
CA PRO A 142 -19.56 -12.59 55.10
C PRO A 142 -20.66 -11.47 55.18
N ALA A 143 -21.71 -11.49 54.34
CA ALA A 143 -23.06 -11.07 54.78
C ALA A 143 -24.23 -11.48 53.85
N LYS A 144 -25.17 -12.19 54.48
CA LYS A 144 -26.65 -12.27 54.31
C LYS A 144 -27.31 -13.08 53.18
N ARG A 145 -28.06 -14.09 53.67
CA ARG A 145 -29.11 -14.93 53.09
C ARG A 145 -30.41 -14.16 52.80
N GLU A 146 -31.18 -14.66 51.83
CA GLU A 146 -32.62 -15.04 51.94
C GLU A 146 -32.99 -15.92 50.71
N THR A 147 -33.30 -17.22 50.77
CA THR A 147 -34.43 -18.04 51.30
C THR A 147 -35.56 -18.34 50.27
N ARG A 148 -35.66 -19.64 49.86
CA ARG A 148 -36.84 -20.46 49.41
C ARG A 148 -37.61 -20.01 48.14
N GLN A 149 -38.27 -20.88 47.34
CA GLN A 149 -38.75 -22.26 47.50
C GLN A 149 -39.05 -22.93 46.13
N ARG A 150 -38.99 -24.26 46.15
CA ARG A 150 -39.28 -25.28 45.10
C ARG A 150 -40.78 -25.52 44.89
N VAL A 151 -41.22 -25.83 43.67
CA VAL A 151 -42.30 -26.81 43.36
C VAL A 151 -42.00 -27.49 42.02
N GLU A 152 -42.12 -28.82 42.01
CA GLU A 152 -42.03 -29.76 40.88
C GLU A 152 -43.42 -30.00 40.23
N SER A 153 -43.46 -30.36 38.94
CA SER A 153 -44.32 -31.45 38.44
C SER A 153 -43.99 -31.82 36.98
N GLU A 154 -43.79 -33.12 36.75
CA GLU A 154 -43.65 -33.82 35.46
C GLU A 154 -44.98 -33.94 34.69
N ALA A 155 -44.92 -34.05 33.34
CA ALA A 155 -45.43 -35.21 32.57
C ALA A 155 -45.43 -34.96 31.03
N ASP A 156 -44.91 -35.96 30.32
CA ASP A 156 -44.82 -36.17 28.86
C ASP A 156 -46.15 -36.32 28.09
N MET A 157 -46.17 -35.93 26.80
CA MET A 157 -46.38 -36.88 25.67
C MET A 157 -46.35 -36.20 24.27
N MET A 158 -45.46 -36.72 23.41
CA MET A 158 -45.58 -37.06 21.97
C MET A 158 -46.15 -36.04 20.95
N VAL A 159 -45.33 -35.67 19.95
CA VAL A 159 -45.77 -35.44 18.55
C VAL A 159 -44.69 -35.95 17.58
N ALA A 160 -45.10 -36.80 16.64
CA ALA A 160 -44.31 -37.34 15.54
C ALA A 160 -44.98 -37.02 14.19
N GLY A 161 -44.15 -36.83 13.15
CA GLY A 161 -44.40 -37.32 11.79
C GLY A 161 -45.23 -36.48 10.81
N ALA A 162 -44.56 -35.94 9.80
CA ALA A 162 -45.14 -35.38 8.57
C ALA A 162 -45.71 -36.47 7.63
N PRO A 163 -46.64 -36.15 6.70
CA PRO A 163 -47.00 -37.02 5.58
C PRO A 163 -46.57 -36.47 4.20
N PRO A 164 -46.31 -37.35 3.20
CA PRO A 164 -45.99 -36.98 1.82
C PRO A 164 -47.23 -36.98 0.91
N MET A 165 -47.17 -36.29 -0.22
CA MET A 165 -48.21 -36.31 -1.26
C MET A 165 -47.72 -36.95 -2.56
N ALA A 166 -48.46 -37.96 -3.03
CA ALA A 166 -48.18 -38.76 -4.22
C ALA A 166 -49.08 -38.36 -5.41
N ALA A 167 -48.55 -38.60 -6.62
CA ALA A 167 -49.17 -38.39 -7.92
C ALA A 167 -50.22 -39.45 -8.29
N GLN A 168 -51.25 -39.05 -9.03
CA GLN A 168 -52.08 -39.96 -9.83
C GLN A 168 -52.48 -39.32 -11.16
N THR A 169 -52.26 -40.08 -12.23
CA THR A 169 -52.71 -39.88 -13.61
C THR A 169 -54.00 -40.68 -13.88
N ARG A 170 -54.89 -40.16 -14.72
CA ARG A 170 -55.90 -40.92 -15.50
C ARG A 170 -56.42 -40.05 -16.65
N GLY A 171 -56.58 -40.62 -17.85
CA GLY A 171 -56.93 -39.91 -19.09
C GLY A 171 -58.24 -40.34 -19.77
N GLY A 172 -58.55 -39.64 -20.87
CA GLY A 172 -59.45 -40.00 -22.01
C GLY A 172 -60.95 -39.67 -21.85
N PRO A 173 -61.73 -39.45 -22.95
CA PRO A 173 -61.50 -39.88 -24.33
C PRO A 173 -61.72 -38.81 -25.44
N ALA A 174 -61.62 -39.28 -26.70
CA ALA A 174 -61.41 -38.60 -27.97
C ALA A 174 -62.67 -38.12 -28.72
N GLU A 175 -62.49 -37.25 -29.72
CA GLU A 175 -63.24 -37.31 -30.98
C GLU A 175 -62.50 -36.66 -32.16
N ALA A 176 -62.43 -37.37 -33.29
CA ALA A 176 -61.80 -36.95 -34.54
C ALA A 176 -62.87 -36.73 -35.62
N LYS A 177 -62.81 -35.61 -36.36
CA LYS A 177 -63.54 -35.46 -37.64
C LYS A 177 -62.80 -34.57 -38.65
N ARG A 178 -62.25 -35.26 -39.65
CA ARG A 178 -62.17 -35.01 -41.11
C ARG A 178 -62.02 -33.57 -41.65
N MET A 179 -60.98 -33.43 -42.48
CA MET A 179 -60.58 -32.35 -43.38
C MET A 179 -61.58 -32.03 -44.50
N ALA A 180 -61.64 -30.75 -44.93
CA ALA A 180 -61.55 -30.26 -46.32
C ALA A 180 -61.36 -28.71 -46.31
N PRO A 181 -60.97 -28.04 -47.42
CA PRO A 181 -59.72 -27.27 -47.47
C PRO A 181 -59.93 -25.75 -47.62
N GLY A 182 -58.97 -24.95 -47.15
CA GLY A 182 -59.01 -23.52 -47.37
C GLY A 182 -57.81 -22.75 -46.83
N VAL A 183 -57.00 -22.27 -47.78
CA VAL A 183 -56.29 -20.98 -47.81
C VAL A 183 -55.10 -20.76 -46.86
N ALA A 184 -53.90 -20.80 -47.48
CA ALA A 184 -52.64 -20.12 -47.15
C ALA A 184 -52.39 -19.66 -45.70
N TYR A 185 -51.56 -20.43 -44.98
CA TYR A 185 -50.79 -19.90 -43.84
C TYR A 185 -49.47 -19.32 -44.36
N MET A 186 -49.29 -18.01 -44.15
CA MET A 186 -47.97 -17.39 -44.17
C MET A 186 -47.10 -18.03 -43.09
N ALA A 187 -45.83 -18.26 -43.43
CA ALA A 187 -44.83 -18.77 -42.51
C ALA A 187 -44.60 -17.76 -41.37
N GLU A 188 -44.97 -18.12 -40.15
CA GLU A 188 -44.39 -17.52 -38.94
C GLU A 188 -43.13 -18.28 -38.58
N SER A 189 -41.98 -17.67 -38.86
CA SER A 189 -40.70 -18.08 -38.30
C SER A 189 -40.80 -18.09 -36.78
N SER A 190 -40.64 -19.28 -36.21
CA SER A 190 -40.40 -19.45 -34.78
C SER A 190 -39.04 -18.81 -34.48
N MET A 191 -39.04 -17.61 -33.90
CA MET A 191 -37.82 -17.00 -33.36
C MET A 191 -37.35 -17.87 -32.20
N ILE A 192 -36.28 -18.63 -32.45
CA ILE A 192 -35.45 -19.23 -31.41
C ILE A 192 -34.89 -18.05 -30.59
N MET A 193 -35.37 -17.89 -29.36
CA MET A 193 -34.75 -16.97 -28.40
C MET A 193 -33.33 -17.47 -28.16
N PRO A 194 -32.28 -16.67 -28.47
CA PRO A 194 -30.92 -17.05 -28.15
C PRO A 194 -30.83 -17.21 -26.62
N TYR A 195 -30.21 -18.29 -26.16
CA TYR A 195 -29.70 -18.34 -24.80
C TYR A 195 -28.90 -17.05 -24.56
N PRO A 196 -29.09 -16.33 -23.44
CA PRO A 196 -28.21 -15.21 -23.13
C PRO A 196 -26.80 -15.77 -23.08
N GLU A 197 -25.94 -15.31 -23.99
CA GLU A 197 -24.52 -15.59 -23.90
C GLU A 197 -24.06 -15.19 -22.49
N PRO A 198 -23.23 -16.00 -21.82
CA PRO A 198 -22.59 -15.53 -20.60
C PRO A 198 -21.90 -14.22 -20.95
N MET A 199 -22.35 -13.14 -20.31
CA MET A 199 -21.77 -11.81 -20.46
C MET A 199 -20.25 -11.98 -20.44
N PRO A 200 -19.49 -11.47 -21.43
CA PRO A 200 -18.05 -11.54 -21.38
C PRO A 200 -17.64 -10.95 -20.02
N HIS A 201 -17.01 -11.77 -19.19
CA HIS A 201 -16.39 -11.29 -17.97
C HIS A 201 -15.54 -10.08 -18.39
N TYR A 202 -15.88 -8.91 -17.87
CA TYR A 202 -15.16 -7.69 -18.16
C TYR A 202 -13.75 -7.89 -17.58
N GLN A 203 -12.83 -8.37 -18.41
CA GLN A 203 -11.42 -8.40 -18.08
C GLN A 203 -10.93 -6.98 -18.30
N GLU A 204 -10.81 -6.19 -17.23
CA GLU A 204 -10.05 -4.93 -17.27
C GLU A 204 -8.60 -5.27 -17.58
N GLN A 205 -8.25 -5.27 -18.86
CA GLN A 205 -6.86 -5.34 -19.30
C GLN A 205 -6.25 -3.94 -19.21
N GLY A 206 -5.33 -3.74 -18.25
CA GLY A 206 -4.17 -2.87 -18.39
C GLY A 206 -4.38 -1.35 -18.31
N ARG A 207 -5.04 -0.83 -17.26
CA ARG A 207 -4.97 0.62 -16.92
C ARG A 207 -4.33 0.93 -15.57
N ASP A 208 -3.82 -0.07 -14.87
CA ASP A 208 -3.02 0.17 -13.66
C ASP A 208 -1.80 1.03 -14.03
N LYS A 209 -1.50 2.03 -13.20
CA LYS A 209 -0.41 2.99 -13.47
C LYS A 209 0.66 2.83 -12.41
N PHE A 210 1.85 2.44 -12.86
CA PHE A 210 3.07 2.38 -12.06
C PHE A 210 4.04 3.44 -12.55
N GLU A 211 4.82 4.01 -11.63
CA GLU A 211 5.90 4.93 -11.98
C GLU A 211 7.12 4.14 -12.47
N GLU A 212 7.73 4.57 -13.57
CA GLU A 212 8.98 3.97 -14.04
C GLU A 212 10.12 4.39 -13.10
N VAL A 213 10.74 3.41 -12.44
CA VAL A 213 11.77 3.66 -11.43
C VAL A 213 13.00 2.80 -11.70
N LYS A 214 14.13 3.49 -11.92
CA LYS A 214 15.43 2.83 -12.13
C LYS A 214 16.01 2.34 -10.82
N ASP A 215 16.50 1.11 -10.82
CA ASP A 215 17.18 0.50 -9.69
C ASP A 215 18.37 1.33 -9.21
N ASN A 216 18.60 1.29 -7.91
CA ASN A 216 19.72 1.97 -7.29
C ASN A 216 21.06 1.44 -7.87
N PRO A 217 21.92 2.34 -8.38
CA PRO A 217 23.19 1.93 -8.95
C PRO A 217 24.18 1.53 -7.85
N VAL A 218 25.24 0.85 -8.27
CA VAL A 218 26.42 0.59 -7.45
C VAL A 218 27.19 1.89 -7.28
N LYS A 219 27.52 2.24 -6.04
CA LYS A 219 28.25 3.45 -5.70
C LYS A 219 29.62 3.10 -5.11
N THR A 220 30.66 3.80 -5.56
CA THR A 220 32.00 3.70 -4.95
C THR A 220 32.08 4.56 -3.70
N VAL A 221 32.49 3.97 -2.57
CA VAL A 221 32.52 4.65 -1.25
C VAL A 221 33.50 5.83 -1.24
N SER A 222 34.62 5.73 -1.97
CA SER A 222 35.58 6.83 -2.05
C SER A 222 35.03 8.09 -2.73
N ALA A 223 33.97 7.97 -3.54
CA ALA A 223 33.32 9.08 -4.22
C ALA A 223 32.05 9.54 -3.48
N GLU A 224 31.18 8.60 -3.12
CA GLU A 224 29.89 8.87 -2.47
C GLU A 224 29.70 7.99 -1.23
N PRO A 225 30.36 8.28 -0.09
CA PRO A 225 30.34 7.40 1.07
C PRO A 225 29.01 7.38 1.84
N VAL A 226 28.05 8.22 1.48
CA VAL A 226 26.83 8.43 2.26
C VAL A 226 25.58 8.12 1.45
N SER A 227 24.74 7.26 2.00
CA SER A 227 23.38 6.98 1.52
C SER A 227 22.36 7.57 2.47
N THR A 228 21.33 8.26 1.97
CA THR A 228 20.26 8.87 2.79
C THR A 228 18.91 8.55 2.16
N PHE A 229 17.95 8.11 2.98
CA PHE A 229 16.61 7.75 2.52
C PHE A 229 15.57 7.95 3.64
N SER A 230 14.30 8.09 3.23
CA SER A 230 13.13 8.08 4.12
C SER A 230 12.75 6.64 4.46
N ILE A 231 12.25 6.43 5.68
CA ILE A 231 11.78 5.13 6.14
C ILE A 231 10.31 4.86 5.77
N ASP A 232 9.66 5.77 5.04
CA ASP A 232 8.27 5.67 4.61
C ASP A 232 8.10 4.50 3.65
N VAL A 233 7.59 3.38 4.14
CA VAL A 233 7.40 2.16 3.35
C VAL A 233 5.95 1.73 3.44
N ASP A 234 5.27 1.73 2.29
CA ASP A 234 3.97 1.09 2.12
C ASP A 234 4.16 -0.41 1.82
N THR A 235 3.07 -1.18 1.80
CA THR A 235 3.11 -2.63 1.52
C THR A 235 2.30 -3.02 0.28
N ALA A 236 1.74 -2.03 -0.43
CA ALA A 236 0.82 -2.23 -1.54
C ALA A 236 1.43 -3.00 -2.72
N SER A 237 2.72 -2.79 -3.03
CA SER A 237 3.39 -3.47 -4.15
C SER A 237 3.35 -4.99 -4.01
N TYR A 238 3.54 -5.53 -2.81
CA TYR A 238 3.49 -6.98 -2.60
C TYR A 238 2.12 -7.56 -2.94
N SER A 239 1.04 -6.92 -2.49
CA SER A 239 -0.33 -7.36 -2.74
C SER A 239 -0.68 -7.27 -4.24
N VAL A 240 -0.16 -6.27 -4.95
CA VAL A 240 -0.26 -6.18 -6.42
C VAL A 240 0.49 -7.33 -7.11
N VAL A 241 1.75 -7.56 -6.74
CA VAL A 241 2.60 -8.65 -7.27
C VAL A 241 1.96 -10.01 -7.04
N ARG A 242 1.53 -10.29 -5.80
CA ARG A 242 0.82 -11.51 -5.41
C ARG A 242 -0.41 -11.72 -6.30
N LYS A 243 -1.25 -10.69 -6.44
CA LYS A 243 -2.50 -10.82 -7.20
C LYS A 243 -2.26 -11.07 -8.67
N GLN A 244 -1.29 -10.38 -9.30
CA GLN A 244 -0.97 -10.60 -10.71
C GLN A 244 -0.44 -12.02 -10.95
N ILE A 245 0.46 -12.51 -10.09
CA ILE A 245 0.98 -13.88 -10.17
C ILE A 245 -0.13 -14.91 -9.97
N ASN A 246 -1.01 -14.71 -8.99
CA ASN A 246 -2.19 -15.57 -8.78
C ASN A 246 -3.17 -15.57 -9.97
N ASN A 247 -3.21 -14.48 -10.73
CA ASN A 247 -3.98 -14.38 -11.98
C ASN A 247 -3.24 -14.98 -13.20
N GLY A 248 -2.07 -15.58 -13.00
CA GLY A 248 -1.30 -16.24 -14.05
C GLY A 248 -0.47 -15.30 -14.91
N VAL A 249 -0.12 -14.11 -14.43
CA VAL A 249 0.68 -13.13 -15.17
C VAL A 249 1.85 -12.64 -14.31
N LEU A 250 3.05 -12.57 -14.87
CA LEU A 250 4.20 -11.95 -14.20
C LEU A 250 4.02 -10.43 -14.15
N PRO A 251 4.36 -9.79 -13.01
CA PRO A 251 4.21 -8.36 -12.89
C PRO A 251 5.20 -7.59 -13.76
N PRO A 252 4.83 -6.40 -14.25
CA PRO A 252 5.82 -5.51 -14.85
C PRO A 252 6.84 -5.08 -13.79
N ALA A 253 8.09 -4.86 -14.19
CA ALA A 253 9.17 -4.50 -13.26
C ALA A 253 8.85 -3.25 -12.42
N ASP A 254 8.13 -2.27 -12.99
CA ASP A 254 7.73 -1.03 -12.33
C ASP A 254 6.67 -1.24 -11.22
N ALA A 255 5.95 -2.37 -11.22
CA ALA A 255 5.03 -2.70 -10.13
C ALA A 255 5.77 -3.30 -8.91
N VAL A 256 7.05 -3.62 -9.05
CA VAL A 256 7.86 -4.32 -8.04
C VAL A 256 8.71 -3.31 -7.28
N ARG A 257 8.31 -3.03 -6.03
CA ARG A 257 9.09 -2.25 -5.06
C ARG A 257 9.64 -3.19 -4.00
N ILE A 258 10.94 -3.44 -4.08
CA ILE A 258 11.59 -4.50 -3.29
C ILE A 258 11.48 -4.21 -1.80
N GLU A 259 11.61 -2.95 -1.41
CA GLU A 259 11.44 -2.48 -0.04
C GLU A 259 10.04 -2.77 0.51
N GLU A 260 8.98 -2.55 -0.29
CA GLU A 260 7.61 -2.83 0.13
C GLU A 260 7.35 -4.33 0.26
N MET A 261 7.95 -5.14 -0.62
CA MET A 261 7.87 -6.60 -0.53
C MET A 261 8.57 -7.13 0.72
N VAL A 262 9.78 -6.63 1.01
CA VAL A 262 10.53 -7.02 2.21
C VAL A 262 9.76 -6.59 3.46
N ASN A 263 9.21 -5.38 3.49
CA ASN A 263 8.50 -4.83 4.65
C ASN A 263 7.04 -5.28 4.77
N TYR A 264 6.53 -6.06 3.82
CA TYR A 264 5.22 -6.72 3.95
C TYR A 264 5.21 -7.75 5.11
N PHE A 265 6.32 -8.40 5.41
CA PHE A 265 6.35 -9.47 6.41
C PHE A 265 6.70 -8.95 7.81
N ASP A 266 6.11 -9.56 8.84
CA ASP A 266 6.51 -9.30 10.20
C ASP A 266 7.87 -9.93 10.51
N TYR A 267 8.67 -9.21 11.30
CA TYR A 267 9.97 -9.64 11.79
C TYR A 267 10.03 -9.48 13.31
N ASP A 268 10.63 -10.46 14.00
CA ASP A 268 10.76 -10.49 15.45
C ASP A 268 12.03 -9.75 15.91
N TYR A 269 12.14 -8.49 15.50
CA TYR A 269 13.20 -7.60 15.94
C TYR A 269 12.98 -7.16 17.39
N ALA A 270 14.08 -6.98 18.12
CA ALA A 270 14.02 -6.54 19.52
C ALA A 270 13.31 -5.19 19.66
N LEU A 271 12.33 -5.13 20.56
CA LEU A 271 11.66 -3.89 20.95
C LEU A 271 12.64 -2.93 21.65
N PRO A 272 12.46 -1.61 21.52
CA PRO A 272 13.21 -0.63 22.32
C PRO A 272 12.92 -0.80 23.81
N ALA A 273 13.95 -0.62 24.63
CA ALA A 273 13.86 -0.77 26.08
C ALA A 273 13.08 0.35 26.79
N ASP A 274 12.99 1.54 26.18
CA ASP A 274 12.36 2.73 26.76
C ASP A 274 11.56 3.50 25.69
N LYS A 275 10.36 3.97 26.05
CA LYS A 275 9.53 4.85 25.21
C LYS A 275 10.23 6.16 24.85
N ALA A 276 11.19 6.62 25.66
CA ALA A 276 11.98 7.82 25.37
C ALA A 276 12.87 7.68 24.13
N GLN A 277 13.26 6.45 23.78
CA GLN A 277 13.93 6.12 22.53
C GLN A 277 13.02 5.16 21.75
N PRO A 278 12.12 5.68 20.91
CA PRO A 278 11.01 4.90 20.33
C PRO A 278 11.45 3.83 19.31
N PHE A 279 12.75 3.67 19.07
CA PHE A 279 13.29 2.79 18.05
C PHE A 279 14.53 2.02 18.52
N GLN A 280 14.60 0.76 18.11
CA GLN A 280 15.77 -0.10 18.27
C GLN A 280 16.26 -0.59 16.89
N PRO A 281 17.45 -0.13 16.45
CA PRO A 281 18.13 -0.70 15.30
C PRO A 281 18.69 -2.10 15.63
N ASN A 282 18.55 -3.01 14.66
CA ASN A 282 19.05 -4.37 14.67
C ASN A 282 19.86 -4.57 13.38
N VAL A 283 21.19 -4.65 13.52
CA VAL A 283 22.09 -4.78 12.37
C VAL A 283 22.68 -6.17 12.32
N THR A 284 22.72 -6.76 11.13
CA THR A 284 23.40 -8.03 10.87
C THR A 284 24.08 -7.97 9.52
N VAL A 285 25.33 -8.41 9.46
CA VAL A 285 26.12 -8.51 8.24
C VAL A 285 26.26 -9.98 7.88
N VAL A 286 25.95 -10.34 6.64
CA VAL A 286 25.94 -11.73 6.18
C VAL A 286 26.56 -11.82 4.78
N PRO A 287 27.11 -12.96 4.35
CA PRO A 287 27.55 -13.13 2.97
C PRO A 287 26.40 -12.92 1.96
N SER A 288 26.67 -12.29 0.82
CA SER A 288 25.68 -12.18 -0.25
C SER A 288 25.47 -13.55 -0.91
N PRO A 289 24.22 -14.03 -1.05
CA PRO A 289 23.96 -15.34 -1.61
C PRO A 289 23.99 -15.36 -3.15
N TRP A 290 24.01 -14.18 -3.79
CA TRP A 290 24.05 -14.01 -5.24
C TRP A 290 25.34 -13.33 -5.71
N ALA A 291 26.28 -13.01 -4.83
CA ALA A 291 27.56 -12.41 -5.23
C ALA A 291 28.69 -12.85 -4.29
N GLU A 292 29.57 -13.73 -4.79
CA GLU A 292 30.73 -14.19 -4.04
C GLU A 292 31.64 -13.01 -3.66
N GLY A 293 32.19 -13.04 -2.44
CA GLY A 293 33.08 -11.98 -1.93
C GLY A 293 32.36 -10.69 -1.53
N ARG A 294 31.04 -10.57 -1.74
CA ARG A 294 30.21 -9.47 -1.23
C ARG A 294 29.45 -9.86 0.02
N LYS A 295 28.96 -8.85 0.73
CA LYS A 295 28.17 -9.00 1.96
C LYS A 295 26.87 -8.22 1.84
N LEU A 296 25.86 -8.64 2.58
CA LEU A 296 24.64 -7.89 2.82
C LEU A 296 24.68 -7.30 4.22
N VAL A 297 24.42 -6.01 4.34
CA VAL A 297 24.17 -5.33 5.60
C VAL A 297 22.65 -5.20 5.73
N HIS A 298 22.09 -5.99 6.63
CA HIS A 298 20.67 -6.00 6.95
C HIS A 298 20.41 -5.10 8.17
N ILE A 299 19.54 -4.11 8.02
CA ILE A 299 19.17 -3.14 9.05
C ILE A 299 17.68 -3.27 9.31
N GLY A 300 17.31 -3.89 10.42
CA GLY A 300 15.94 -3.94 10.93
C GLY A 300 15.71 -2.87 12.00
N ILE A 301 14.60 -2.14 11.94
CA ILE A 301 14.23 -1.10 12.89
C ILE A 301 12.86 -1.47 13.44
N LYS A 302 12.76 -1.63 14.76
CA LYS A 302 11.49 -1.87 15.46
C LYS A 302 11.07 -0.62 16.22
N GLY A 303 9.87 -0.14 15.94
CA GLY A 303 9.19 0.86 16.74
C GLY A 303 8.68 0.29 18.07
N PHE A 304 8.64 1.10 19.12
CA PHE A 304 7.96 0.74 20.36
C PHE A 304 6.51 0.34 20.08
N ASP A 305 6.03 -0.70 20.75
CA ASP A 305 4.66 -1.20 20.59
C ASP A 305 3.78 -0.75 21.76
N ILE A 306 2.57 -0.28 21.45
CA ILE A 306 1.63 0.22 22.46
C ILE A 306 0.83 -0.97 23.01
N PRO A 307 0.92 -1.26 24.32
CA PRO A 307 0.10 -2.29 24.94
C PRO A 307 -1.39 -2.06 24.68
N ALA A 308 -2.15 -3.14 24.45
CA ALA A 308 -3.58 -3.03 24.13
C ALA A 308 -4.39 -2.19 25.14
N THR A 309 -4.01 -2.19 26.42
CA THR A 309 -4.65 -1.41 27.49
C THR A 309 -4.35 0.08 27.44
N GLU A 310 -3.33 0.50 26.69
CA GLU A 310 -2.89 1.88 26.54
C GLU A 310 -3.23 2.46 25.16
N LYS A 311 -3.87 1.67 24.28
CA LYS A 311 -4.25 2.13 22.94
C LYS A 311 -5.21 3.32 23.04
N PRO A 312 -4.89 4.45 22.40
CA PRO A 312 -5.81 5.57 22.35
C PRO A 312 -7.09 5.23 21.59
N ARG A 313 -8.16 5.97 21.89
CA ARG A 313 -9.43 5.83 21.18
C ARG A 313 -9.27 6.15 19.69
N SER A 314 -9.96 5.40 18.85
CA SER A 314 -9.94 5.56 17.39
C SER A 314 -11.27 6.12 16.88
N ASN A 315 -11.20 7.23 16.15
CA ASN A 315 -12.33 7.87 15.50
C ASN A 315 -12.14 7.76 13.99
N LEU A 316 -12.78 6.77 13.38
CA LEU A 316 -12.57 6.42 11.98
C LEU A 316 -13.76 6.89 11.13
N VAL A 317 -13.49 7.64 10.08
CA VAL A 317 -14.50 8.02 9.08
C VAL A 317 -14.14 7.36 7.76
N PHE A 318 -14.98 6.44 7.30
CA PHE A 318 -14.80 5.79 6.01
C PHE A 318 -15.40 6.66 4.91
N LEU A 319 -14.57 7.07 3.95
CA LEU A 319 -15.00 7.66 2.69
C LEU A 319 -15.01 6.57 1.63
N ILE A 320 -16.19 6.07 1.29
CA ILE A 320 -16.36 4.86 0.49
C ILE A 320 -16.82 5.20 -0.92
N ASP A 321 -16.06 4.71 -1.89
CA ASP A 321 -16.50 4.65 -3.28
C ASP A 321 -17.61 3.60 -3.43
N VAL A 322 -18.79 4.04 -3.87
CA VAL A 322 -19.93 3.15 -4.19
C VAL A 322 -20.26 3.21 -5.67
N SER A 323 -19.32 3.54 -6.54
CA SER A 323 -19.51 3.54 -7.99
C SER A 323 -19.85 2.15 -8.52
N GLY A 324 -20.38 2.09 -9.75
CA GLY A 324 -20.75 0.82 -10.39
C GLY A 324 -19.56 -0.15 -10.55
N SER A 325 -18.33 0.35 -10.68
CA SER A 325 -17.12 -0.47 -10.80
C SER A 325 -16.76 -1.20 -9.51
N MET A 326 -17.26 -0.74 -8.36
CA MET A 326 -17.08 -1.35 -7.04
C MET A 326 -17.92 -2.62 -6.80
N ASN A 327 -18.75 -3.04 -7.77
CA ASN A 327 -19.66 -4.19 -7.62
C ASN A 327 -18.96 -5.58 -7.67
N ALA A 328 -17.69 -5.65 -8.06
CA ALA A 328 -16.94 -6.91 -8.10
C ALA A 328 -16.70 -7.49 -6.69
N GLN A 329 -16.56 -8.82 -6.57
CA GLN A 329 -16.46 -9.50 -5.26
C GLN A 329 -15.24 -9.04 -4.45
N ASP A 330 -14.13 -8.74 -5.13
CA ASP A 330 -12.88 -8.24 -4.57
C ASP A 330 -12.86 -6.72 -4.36
N LYS A 331 -14.02 -6.04 -4.42
CA LYS A 331 -14.19 -4.59 -4.21
C LYS A 331 -15.13 -4.27 -3.03
N LEU A 332 -16.29 -3.66 -3.24
CA LEU A 332 -17.21 -3.27 -2.15
C LEU A 332 -17.63 -4.45 -1.24
N PRO A 333 -17.95 -5.65 -1.75
CA PRO A 333 -18.22 -6.83 -0.90
C PRO A 333 -17.03 -7.22 -0.02
N LEU A 334 -15.81 -7.13 -0.54
CA LEU A 334 -14.59 -7.34 0.23
C LEU A 334 -14.44 -6.24 1.29
N LEU A 335 -14.56 -4.96 0.92
CA LEU A 335 -14.54 -3.83 1.85
C LEU A 335 -15.55 -3.99 3.00
N LYS A 336 -16.79 -4.39 2.71
CA LYS A 336 -17.81 -4.67 3.76
C LYS A 336 -17.31 -5.73 4.74
N SER A 337 -16.69 -6.80 4.24
CA SER A 337 -16.14 -7.88 5.06
C SER A 337 -14.96 -7.37 5.90
N SER A 338 -14.07 -6.58 5.30
CA SER A 338 -12.93 -5.94 5.94
C SER A 338 -13.35 -5.00 7.08
N MET A 339 -14.37 -4.16 6.87
CA MET A 339 -14.91 -3.27 7.90
C MET A 339 -15.51 -4.04 9.09
N LYS A 340 -16.23 -5.14 8.82
CA LYS A 340 -16.78 -6.00 9.90
C LYS A 340 -15.66 -6.60 10.76
N MET A 341 -14.56 -7.02 10.13
CA MET A 341 -13.41 -7.56 10.83
C MET A 341 -12.71 -6.50 11.71
N LEU A 342 -12.55 -5.28 11.21
CA LEU A 342 -12.04 -4.16 12.00
C LEU A 342 -12.93 -3.87 13.22
N LEU A 343 -14.26 -3.92 13.07
CA LEU A 343 -15.19 -3.72 14.19
C LEU A 343 -15.08 -4.79 15.29
N ASP A 344 -14.45 -5.93 15.04
CA ASP A 344 -14.18 -6.95 16.07
C ASP A 344 -12.98 -6.60 16.96
N THR A 345 -12.10 -5.69 16.51
CA THR A 345 -10.87 -5.32 17.21
C THR A 345 -10.94 -3.94 17.89
N MET A 346 -11.87 -3.09 17.44
CA MET A 346 -12.10 -1.77 18.01
C MET A 346 -12.72 -1.85 19.41
N GLY A 347 -12.34 -0.92 20.27
CA GLY A 347 -12.90 -0.76 21.62
C GLY A 347 -14.33 -0.19 21.58
N PRO A 348 -15.15 -0.43 22.63
CA PRO A 348 -16.56 -0.03 22.66
C PRO A 348 -16.79 1.50 22.62
N GLU A 349 -15.76 2.28 22.97
CA GLU A 349 -15.76 3.75 22.97
C GLU A 349 -15.17 4.34 21.69
N ASP A 350 -14.61 3.53 20.80
CA ASP A 350 -14.18 3.96 19.47
C ASP A 350 -15.40 4.31 18.61
N THR A 351 -15.20 5.12 17.57
CA THR A 351 -16.30 5.56 16.70
C THR A 351 -16.05 5.29 15.23
N VAL A 352 -17.15 5.02 14.51
CA VAL A 352 -17.17 4.85 13.06
C VAL A 352 -18.20 5.80 12.45
N GLY A 353 -17.76 6.60 11.48
CA GLY A 353 -18.60 7.33 10.54
C GLY A 353 -18.45 6.77 9.13
N ILE A 354 -19.48 6.90 8.30
CA ILE A 354 -19.46 6.43 6.91
C ILE A 354 -20.04 7.53 6.00
N VAL A 355 -19.21 7.96 5.06
CA VAL A 355 -19.56 8.84 3.95
C VAL A 355 -19.38 8.07 2.66
N THR A 356 -20.30 8.22 1.73
CA THR A 356 -20.19 7.62 0.41
C THR A 356 -19.96 8.69 -0.65
N TYR A 357 -19.24 8.32 -1.71
CA TYR A 357 -19.13 9.11 -2.93
C TYR A 357 -19.35 8.24 -4.17
N ALA A 358 -19.72 8.91 -5.27
CA ALA A 358 -20.38 8.37 -6.47
C ALA A 358 -21.91 8.20 -6.32
N GLY A 359 -22.67 8.69 -7.30
CA GLY A 359 -24.13 8.80 -7.30
C GLY A 359 -24.65 10.05 -6.59
N HIS A 360 -24.65 10.00 -5.26
CA HIS A 360 -24.99 11.12 -4.37
C HIS A 360 -23.99 11.10 -3.21
N ALA A 361 -23.20 12.15 -3.03
CA ALA A 361 -22.37 12.28 -1.83
C ALA A 361 -23.30 12.40 -0.62
N GLY A 362 -23.06 11.59 0.41
CA GLY A 362 -23.93 11.56 1.56
C GLY A 362 -23.37 10.80 2.75
N THR A 363 -23.69 11.30 3.93
CA THR A 363 -23.44 10.64 5.20
C THR A 363 -24.42 9.48 5.36
N VAL A 364 -23.89 8.27 5.31
CA VAL A 364 -24.63 7.01 5.54
C VAL A 364 -24.72 6.73 7.03
N LEU A 365 -23.67 7.09 7.77
CA LEU A 365 -23.58 6.90 9.21
C LEU A 365 -22.86 8.07 9.84
N GLU A 366 -23.58 8.84 10.66
CA GLU A 366 -22.98 9.79 11.60
C GLU A 366 -22.08 9.06 12.61
N PRO A 367 -20.99 9.68 13.11
CA PRO A 367 -20.06 9.06 14.05
C PRO A 367 -20.79 8.31 15.17
N THR A 368 -20.69 6.98 15.14
CA THR A 368 -21.43 6.07 16.02
C THR A 368 -20.43 5.23 16.80
N LYS A 369 -20.62 5.12 18.12
CA LYS A 369 -19.76 4.29 18.97
C LYS A 369 -19.85 2.82 18.60
N VAL A 370 -18.73 2.10 18.70
CA VAL A 370 -18.66 0.66 18.44
C VAL A 370 -19.50 -0.13 19.45
N SER A 371 -19.80 0.42 20.64
CA SER A 371 -20.83 -0.14 21.53
C SER A 371 -22.22 -0.27 20.88
N ASP A 372 -22.53 0.52 19.85
CA ASP A 372 -23.72 0.37 18.98
C ASP A 372 -23.36 -0.37 17.66
N LYS A 373 -22.61 -1.47 17.78
CA LYS A 373 -22.08 -2.25 16.65
C LYS A 373 -23.16 -2.67 15.65
N ALA A 374 -24.35 -3.01 16.12
CA ALA A 374 -25.45 -3.44 15.25
C ALA A 374 -25.89 -2.35 14.27
N LYS A 375 -25.91 -1.08 14.71
CA LYS A 375 -26.20 0.06 13.83
C LYS A 375 -25.12 0.26 12.77
N ILE A 376 -23.85 0.10 13.16
CA ILE A 376 -22.72 0.20 12.22
C ILE A 376 -22.79 -0.91 11.17
N ILE A 377 -23.00 -2.16 11.60
CA ILE A 377 -23.14 -3.30 10.68
C ILE A 377 -24.31 -3.08 9.71
N THR A 378 -25.45 -2.59 10.20
CA THR A 378 -26.61 -2.30 9.35
C THR A 378 -26.28 -1.25 8.28
N ALA A 379 -25.54 -0.19 8.64
CA ALA A 379 -25.09 0.81 7.68
C ALA A 379 -24.15 0.21 6.61
N ILE A 380 -23.20 -0.65 7.02
CA ILE A 380 -22.29 -1.35 6.11
C ILE A 380 -23.05 -2.25 5.13
N GLU A 381 -24.02 -3.04 5.61
CA GLU A 381 -24.79 -3.95 4.74
C GLU A 381 -25.63 -3.19 3.71
N ASN A 382 -26.12 -2.01 4.06
CA ASN A 382 -26.93 -1.16 3.19
C ASN A 382 -26.14 -0.41 2.10
N LEU A 383 -24.80 -0.45 2.12
CA LEU A 383 -24.00 0.11 1.02
C LEU A 383 -24.27 -0.67 -0.26
N ASN A 384 -24.63 0.02 -1.35
CA ASN A 384 -24.89 -0.62 -2.63
C ASN A 384 -24.17 0.16 -3.73
N PRO A 385 -23.59 -0.54 -4.73
CA PRO A 385 -22.95 0.15 -5.85
C PRO A 385 -24.01 0.85 -6.71
N GLY A 386 -23.81 2.12 -7.05
CA GLY A 386 -24.70 2.89 -7.91
C GLY A 386 -24.27 4.34 -8.17
N GLY A 387 -24.58 4.84 -9.36
CA GLY A 387 -24.47 6.27 -9.73
C GLY A 387 -23.15 6.72 -10.35
N GLY A 388 -23.08 7.99 -10.76
CA GLY A 388 -21.91 8.66 -11.38
C GLY A 388 -21.26 9.71 -10.47
N THR A 389 -20.03 10.11 -10.76
CA THR A 389 -19.10 10.65 -9.74
C THR A 389 -19.31 12.11 -9.32
N ALA A 390 -19.32 12.37 -8.00
CA ALA A 390 -19.29 13.72 -7.41
C ALA A 390 -18.52 13.73 -6.07
N GLY A 391 -17.25 13.30 -6.04
CA GLY A 391 -16.58 13.03 -4.76
C GLY A 391 -15.91 14.20 -4.01
N ALA A 392 -15.92 15.45 -4.52
CA ALA A 392 -15.35 16.59 -3.77
C ALA A 392 -16.15 16.89 -2.50
N ALA A 393 -17.48 16.84 -2.61
CA ALA A 393 -18.35 16.95 -1.46
C ALA A 393 -18.15 15.78 -0.46
N GLY A 394 -17.75 14.61 -0.96
CA GLY A 394 -17.51 13.43 -0.13
C GLY A 394 -16.30 13.60 0.80
N ILE A 395 -15.17 14.08 0.29
CA ILE A 395 -13.98 14.27 1.13
C ILE A 395 -14.14 15.40 2.15
N GLU A 396 -14.76 16.51 1.76
CA GLU A 396 -15.06 17.59 2.70
C GLU A 396 -16.01 17.13 3.82
N GLU A 397 -17.05 16.37 3.48
CA GLU A 397 -17.98 15.81 4.44
C GLU A 397 -17.31 14.79 5.38
N ALA A 398 -16.42 13.94 4.85
CA ALA A 398 -15.66 13.00 5.66
C ALA A 398 -14.79 13.72 6.70
N TYR A 399 -14.10 14.79 6.29
CA TYR A 399 -13.34 15.62 7.22
C TYR A 399 -14.23 16.37 8.22
N ARG A 400 -15.41 16.85 7.79
CA ARG A 400 -16.39 17.48 8.68
C ARG A 400 -16.82 16.53 9.79
N LEU A 401 -17.14 15.28 9.46
CA LEU A 401 -17.50 14.24 10.44
C LEU A 401 -16.34 13.92 11.39
N ALA A 402 -15.13 13.80 10.85
CA ALA A 402 -13.95 13.51 11.66
C ALA A 402 -13.64 14.65 12.65
N GLU A 403 -13.79 15.91 12.22
CA GLU A 403 -13.59 17.10 13.07
C GLU A 403 -14.66 17.23 14.15
N GLN A 404 -15.92 16.87 13.87
CA GLN A 404 -17.00 16.93 14.87
C GLN A 404 -16.74 16.01 16.06
N HIS A 405 -16.15 14.84 15.84
CA HIS A 405 -15.89 13.88 16.91
C HIS A 405 -14.59 14.16 17.68
N LYS A 406 -13.70 14.98 17.14
CA LYS A 406 -12.48 15.44 17.81
C LYS A 406 -12.76 16.31 19.05
N GLY A 407 -13.99 16.81 19.22
CA GLY A 407 -14.33 17.97 20.05
C GLY A 407 -14.80 17.72 21.49
N ALA A 408 -14.68 16.54 22.09
CA ALA A 408 -14.91 16.40 23.54
C ALA A 408 -13.63 16.81 24.30
N ALA A 409 -13.70 17.76 25.23
CA ALA A 409 -12.50 18.34 25.88
C ALA A 409 -11.63 17.34 26.70
N ASP A 410 -12.09 16.11 26.89
CA ASP A 410 -11.39 15.00 27.58
C ASP A 410 -10.61 14.06 26.62
N ASP A 411 -10.52 14.40 25.33
CA ASP A 411 -10.02 13.53 24.25
C ASP A 411 -8.56 13.79 23.81
N SER A 412 -7.69 14.30 24.68
CA SER A 412 -6.30 14.71 24.37
C SER A 412 -5.33 13.59 23.92
N GLY A 413 -5.85 12.44 23.51
CA GLY A 413 -5.09 11.35 22.89
C GLY A 413 -5.81 10.57 21.80
N SER A 414 -7.07 10.86 21.44
CA SER A 414 -7.75 10.07 20.40
C SER A 414 -7.21 10.35 18.99
N VAL A 415 -7.13 9.30 18.19
CA VAL A 415 -6.75 9.38 16.78
C VAL A 415 -7.99 9.60 15.95
N SER A 416 -8.00 10.66 15.13
CA SER A 416 -9.05 10.91 14.15
C SER A 416 -8.51 10.68 12.75
N ARG A 417 -9.14 9.79 11.98
CA ARG A 417 -8.64 9.40 10.66
C ARG A 417 -9.78 9.20 9.67
N VAL A 418 -9.59 9.76 8.48
CA VAL A 418 -10.37 9.43 7.30
C VAL A 418 -9.71 8.24 6.60
N ILE A 419 -10.50 7.21 6.25
CA ILE A 419 -10.06 6.06 5.46
C ILE A 419 -10.80 6.12 4.13
N LEU A 420 -10.08 6.46 3.06
CA LEU A 420 -10.60 6.46 1.70
C LEU A 420 -10.52 5.04 1.13
N ALA A 421 -11.67 4.46 0.77
CA ALA A 421 -11.75 3.14 0.14
C ALA A 421 -12.25 3.28 -1.31
N THR A 422 -11.46 2.80 -2.29
CA THR A 422 -11.73 2.99 -3.73
C THR A 422 -11.11 1.88 -4.59
N ASP A 423 -11.54 1.75 -5.84
CA ASP A 423 -10.90 0.90 -6.85
C ASP A 423 -9.92 1.66 -7.77
N GLY A 424 -9.53 2.87 -7.38
CA GLY A 424 -8.49 3.65 -8.05
C GLY A 424 -9.02 4.80 -8.91
N ASP A 425 -10.35 4.94 -9.04
CA ASP A 425 -10.95 6.15 -9.62
C ASP A 425 -11.09 7.26 -8.57
N PHE A 426 -10.00 8.02 -8.36
CA PHE A 426 -9.96 9.20 -7.50
C PHE A 426 -10.68 10.41 -8.11
N ASN A 427 -11.83 10.20 -8.74
CA ASN A 427 -12.73 11.25 -9.19
C ASN A 427 -13.49 11.87 -7.99
N VAL A 428 -12.76 12.18 -6.92
CA VAL A 428 -13.24 12.92 -5.76
C VAL A 428 -13.43 14.41 -6.05
N GLY A 429 -13.96 14.76 -7.24
CA GLY A 429 -14.47 16.09 -7.59
C GLY A 429 -13.79 16.80 -8.77
N ALA A 430 -14.18 18.06 -8.99
CA ALA A 430 -13.69 18.95 -10.04
C ALA A 430 -12.34 19.63 -9.71
N SER A 431 -11.68 19.18 -8.64
CA SER A 431 -10.47 19.78 -8.09
C SER A 431 -9.24 19.11 -8.69
N SER A 432 -8.21 19.88 -8.99
CA SER A 432 -6.94 19.31 -9.46
C SER A 432 -6.31 18.44 -8.35
N THR A 433 -5.44 17.50 -8.73
CA THR A 433 -4.65 16.71 -7.76
C THR A 433 -3.98 17.59 -6.71
N ASP A 434 -3.51 18.77 -7.09
CA ASP A 434 -2.83 19.71 -6.19
C ASP A 434 -3.77 20.35 -5.16
N ASP A 435 -5.03 20.59 -5.52
CA ASP A 435 -6.02 21.13 -4.57
C ASP A 435 -6.39 20.10 -3.52
N LEU A 436 -6.49 18.83 -3.93
CA LEU A 436 -6.72 17.71 -3.03
C LEU A 436 -5.54 17.53 -2.06
N LYS A 437 -4.30 17.60 -2.54
CA LYS A 437 -3.11 17.59 -1.67
C LYS A 437 -3.15 18.70 -0.65
N LYS A 438 -3.39 19.95 -1.07
CA LYS A 438 -3.47 21.11 -0.16
C LYS A 438 -4.56 20.95 0.90
N LEU A 439 -5.73 20.44 0.52
CA LEU A 439 -6.82 20.15 1.45
C LEU A 439 -6.36 19.14 2.50
N ILE A 440 -5.76 18.03 2.07
CA ILE A 440 -5.28 16.98 2.97
C ILE A 440 -4.18 17.50 3.90
N GLU A 441 -3.20 18.24 3.38
CA GLU A 441 -2.15 18.86 4.18
C GLU A 441 -2.71 19.84 5.22
N GLN A 442 -3.74 20.61 4.86
CA GLN A 442 -4.42 21.52 5.79
C GLN A 442 -5.18 20.74 6.86
N LYS A 443 -5.91 19.68 6.48
CA LYS A 443 -6.68 18.85 7.42
C LYS A 443 -5.79 18.01 8.32
N ARG A 444 -4.62 17.57 7.85
CA ARG A 444 -3.57 16.97 8.69
C ARG A 444 -3.16 17.89 9.85
N LYS A 445 -3.01 19.20 9.60
CA LYS A 445 -2.69 20.19 10.66
C LYS A 445 -3.81 20.32 11.70
N SER A 446 -5.04 19.98 11.33
CA SER A 446 -6.16 19.88 12.26
C SER A 446 -6.14 18.59 13.09
N GLY A 447 -5.14 17.70 12.93
CA GLY A 447 -5.04 16.43 13.63
C GLY A 447 -5.98 15.34 13.09
N VAL A 448 -6.47 15.49 11.85
CA VAL A 448 -7.23 14.46 11.14
C VAL A 448 -6.38 13.92 9.99
N PHE A 449 -6.00 12.66 10.09
CA PHE A 449 -5.12 11.99 9.11
C PHE A 449 -5.93 11.32 7.99
N LEU A 450 -5.26 10.97 6.88
CA LEU A 450 -5.87 10.25 5.76
C LEU A 450 -5.08 8.98 5.44
N SER A 451 -5.77 7.85 5.35
CA SER A 451 -5.23 6.62 4.76
C SER A 451 -6.07 6.19 3.56
N VAL A 452 -5.45 5.45 2.65
CA VAL A 452 -6.09 5.03 1.40
C VAL A 452 -6.03 3.51 1.27
N LEU A 453 -7.20 2.89 1.07
CA LEU A 453 -7.37 1.47 0.83
C LEU A 453 -7.83 1.27 -0.62
N GLY A 454 -6.98 0.65 -1.43
CA GLY A 454 -7.29 0.24 -2.80
C GLY A 454 -7.92 -1.15 -2.83
N PHE A 455 -8.89 -1.36 -3.72
CA PHE A 455 -9.56 -2.64 -3.92
C PHE A 455 -9.72 -2.98 -5.41
N GLY A 456 -9.56 -4.25 -5.79
CA GLY A 456 -9.68 -4.69 -7.18
C GLY A 456 -8.52 -4.28 -8.10
N LEU A 457 -8.38 -4.93 -9.26
CA LEU A 457 -7.40 -4.56 -10.30
C LEU A 457 -8.08 -3.90 -11.49
N GLY A 458 -7.30 -3.22 -12.33
CA GLY A 458 -7.73 -2.76 -13.65
C GLY A 458 -7.83 -1.24 -13.77
N ASN A 459 -7.81 -0.53 -12.65
CA ASN A 459 -7.85 0.94 -12.58
C ASN A 459 -7.04 1.50 -11.40
N LEU A 460 -6.14 0.71 -10.82
CA LEU A 460 -5.38 1.12 -9.64
C LEU A 460 -4.43 2.27 -10.01
N ASN A 461 -4.59 3.41 -9.34
CA ASN A 461 -3.68 4.55 -9.45
C ASN A 461 -2.80 4.60 -8.20
N ASP A 462 -1.79 3.73 -8.18
CA ASP A 462 -0.89 3.53 -7.05
C ASP A 462 -0.16 4.83 -6.65
N HIS A 463 0.40 5.56 -7.63
CA HIS A 463 1.04 6.84 -7.36
C HIS A 463 0.10 7.84 -6.67
N MET A 464 -1.17 7.93 -7.11
CA MET A 464 -2.15 8.80 -6.45
C MET A 464 -2.44 8.34 -5.02
N MET A 465 -2.62 7.04 -4.80
CA MET A 465 -2.86 6.49 -3.47
C MET A 465 -1.74 6.85 -2.49
N GLN A 466 -0.50 6.57 -2.87
CA GLN A 466 0.68 6.89 -2.07
C GLN A 466 0.76 8.39 -1.80
N THR A 467 0.60 9.19 -2.86
CA THR A 467 0.61 10.65 -2.73
C THR A 467 -0.40 11.15 -1.71
N LEU A 468 -1.66 10.70 -1.76
CA LEU A 468 -2.70 11.17 -0.84
C LEU A 468 -2.46 10.71 0.60
N ALA A 469 -2.02 9.46 0.79
CA ALA A 469 -1.70 8.91 2.11
C ALA A 469 -0.52 9.65 2.77
N GLN A 470 0.57 9.86 2.02
CA GLN A 470 1.75 10.60 2.47
C GLN A 470 1.42 12.04 2.88
N ASN A 471 0.67 12.77 2.05
CA ASN A 471 0.24 14.13 2.38
C ASN A 471 -0.67 14.19 3.63
N GLY A 472 -1.34 13.09 3.95
CA GLY A 472 -2.28 12.94 5.06
C GLY A 472 -1.70 12.31 6.33
N ASN A 473 -0.41 12.00 6.39
CA ASN A 473 0.24 11.20 7.45
C ASN A 473 -0.52 9.91 7.75
N GLY A 474 -0.89 9.19 6.70
CA GLY A 474 -1.39 7.83 6.81
C GLY A 474 -0.73 6.91 5.79
N THR A 475 -1.22 5.68 5.73
CA THR A 475 -0.65 4.64 4.88
C THR A 475 -1.52 4.37 3.65
N ALA A 476 -0.89 3.88 2.58
CA ALA A 476 -1.58 3.33 1.43
C ALA A 476 -1.48 1.80 1.45
N ALA A 477 -2.62 1.12 1.39
CA ALA A 477 -2.66 -0.34 1.33
C ALA A 477 -3.57 -0.82 0.19
N TYR A 478 -3.23 -1.97 -0.38
CA TYR A 478 -4.02 -2.60 -1.42
C TYR A 478 -4.58 -3.93 -0.92
N ILE A 479 -5.90 -4.01 -0.78
CA ILE A 479 -6.60 -5.16 -0.23
C ILE A 479 -7.14 -6.02 -1.39
N ASP A 480 -6.44 -7.11 -1.70
CA ASP A 480 -6.80 -8.05 -2.76
C ASP A 480 -7.64 -9.24 -2.28
N ASN A 481 -7.54 -9.58 -1.00
CA ASN A 481 -8.25 -10.71 -0.41
C ASN A 481 -8.56 -10.50 1.09
N LEU A 482 -9.28 -11.44 1.71
CA LEU A 482 -9.70 -11.33 3.11
C LEU A 482 -8.54 -11.46 4.10
N ASN A 483 -7.49 -12.20 3.75
CA ASN A 483 -6.30 -12.33 4.59
C ASN A 483 -5.51 -11.01 4.60
N GLU A 484 -5.42 -10.35 3.44
CA GLU A 484 -4.85 -9.00 3.34
C GLU A 484 -5.65 -7.97 4.15
N ALA A 485 -6.98 -8.05 4.08
CA ALA A 485 -7.84 -7.21 4.91
C ALA A 485 -7.58 -7.41 6.41
N ARG A 486 -7.36 -8.65 6.84
CA ARG A 486 -7.00 -8.98 8.22
C ARG A 486 -5.67 -8.35 8.58
N LYS A 487 -4.62 -8.56 7.78
CA LYS A 487 -3.31 -7.98 8.02
C LYS A 487 -3.38 -6.46 8.23
N VAL A 488 -3.92 -5.76 7.25
CA VAL A 488 -3.95 -4.29 7.21
C VAL A 488 -4.83 -3.69 8.32
N LEU A 489 -6.03 -4.25 8.54
CA LEU A 489 -7.03 -3.63 9.43
C LEU A 489 -7.09 -4.23 10.83
N VAL A 490 -6.54 -5.42 11.05
CA VAL A 490 -6.55 -6.07 12.37
C VAL A 490 -5.15 -6.06 12.96
N GLU A 491 -4.22 -6.75 12.31
CA GLU A 491 -2.87 -7.00 12.83
C GLU A 491 -2.04 -5.70 12.86
N GLU A 492 -2.09 -4.92 11.78
CA GLU A 492 -1.31 -3.68 11.62
C GLU A 492 -2.09 -2.41 12.00
N SER A 493 -3.30 -2.55 12.53
CA SER A 493 -4.16 -1.43 12.96
C SER A 493 -3.42 -0.45 13.88
N SER A 494 -2.55 -0.95 14.76
CA SER A 494 -1.82 -0.10 15.71
C SER A 494 -0.67 0.64 15.06
N SER A 495 0.04 0.00 14.13
CA SER A 495 1.11 0.59 13.33
C SER A 495 0.61 1.63 12.35
N THR A 496 -0.60 1.45 11.83
CA THR A 496 -1.21 2.42 10.92
C THR A 496 -1.81 3.60 11.68
N LEU A 497 -2.52 3.37 12.79
CA LEU A 497 -3.29 4.42 13.49
C LEU A 497 -2.46 5.28 14.45
N PHE A 498 -1.46 4.72 15.13
CA PHE A 498 -0.78 5.40 16.24
C PHE A 498 0.66 5.77 15.89
N THR A 499 0.87 6.97 15.34
CA THR A 499 2.21 7.51 15.05
C THR A 499 3.04 7.67 16.32
N ILE A 500 4.23 7.07 16.35
CA ILE A 500 5.21 7.18 17.45
C ILE A 500 6.38 8.10 17.10
N ALA A 501 6.63 8.34 15.81
CA ALA A 501 7.56 9.37 15.36
C ALA A 501 7.21 9.87 13.95
N LYS A 502 7.66 11.10 13.66
CA LYS A 502 7.53 11.78 12.38
C LYS A 502 8.90 12.06 11.77
N ASP A 503 8.91 12.37 10.48
CA ASP A 503 10.09 12.77 9.70
C ASP A 503 11.29 11.83 9.90
N VAL A 504 11.05 10.52 9.84
CA VAL A 504 12.07 9.54 10.17
C VAL A 504 13.00 9.32 8.97
N LYS A 505 14.27 9.69 9.16
CA LYS A 505 15.32 9.66 8.12
C LYS A 505 16.42 8.69 8.52
N ILE A 506 16.88 7.92 7.56
CA ILE A 506 18.04 7.05 7.71
C ILE A 506 19.18 7.57 6.86
N GLN A 507 20.38 7.61 7.46
CA GLN A 507 21.62 7.87 6.77
C GLN A 507 22.66 6.81 7.16
N VAL A 508 23.28 6.20 6.17
CA VAL A 508 24.38 5.25 6.36
C VAL A 508 25.63 5.84 5.73
N GLU A 509 26.67 5.98 6.54
CA GLU A 509 27.99 6.47 6.11
C GLU A 509 28.99 5.31 6.10
N PHE A 510 29.45 4.91 4.92
CA PHE A 510 30.35 3.77 4.73
C PHE A 510 31.81 4.18 4.95
N ASN A 511 32.57 3.30 5.57
CA ASN A 511 33.99 3.51 5.82
C ASN A 511 34.82 3.11 4.58
N PRO A 512 35.48 4.05 3.87
CA PRO A 512 36.25 3.75 2.67
C PRO A 512 37.47 2.86 2.92
N ALA A 513 37.90 2.70 4.18
CA ALA A 513 39.01 1.81 4.53
C ALA A 513 38.61 0.32 4.51
N THR A 514 37.32 0.01 4.68
CA THR A 514 36.82 -1.36 4.81
C THR A 514 35.81 -1.73 3.73
N VAL A 515 35.12 -0.76 3.13
CA VAL A 515 34.13 -0.94 2.06
C VAL A 515 34.56 -0.17 0.82
N ALA A 516 34.64 -0.86 -0.33
CA ALA A 516 34.95 -0.26 -1.63
C ALA A 516 33.70 0.26 -2.34
N GLU A 517 32.60 -0.52 -2.31
CA GLU A 517 31.36 -0.21 -3.01
C GLU A 517 30.15 -0.60 -2.17
N TYR A 518 29.01 0.05 -2.43
CA TYR A 518 27.72 -0.37 -1.89
C TYR A 518 26.58 -0.14 -2.89
N ARG A 519 25.45 -0.78 -2.63
CA ARG A 519 24.17 -0.59 -3.31
C ARG A 519 23.03 -0.79 -2.30
N LEU A 520 22.10 0.15 -2.25
CA LEU A 520 20.83 -0.03 -1.51
C LEU A 520 19.88 -0.86 -2.37
N ILE A 521 19.29 -1.92 -1.82
CA ILE A 521 18.32 -2.76 -2.53
C ILE A 521 16.91 -2.24 -2.23
N GLY A 522 16.21 -1.73 -3.25
CA GLY A 522 14.93 -1.03 -3.08
C GLY A 522 15.11 0.43 -2.65
N TYR A 523 14.04 1.07 -2.18
CA TYR A 523 13.99 2.45 -1.67
C TYR A 523 14.31 3.54 -2.73
N GLU A 524 14.25 3.23 -4.02
CA GLU A 524 14.58 4.17 -5.09
C GLU A 524 13.70 5.43 -5.04
N THR A 525 12.41 5.28 -4.74
CA THR A 525 11.44 6.39 -4.64
C THR A 525 11.51 7.13 -3.30
N ARG A 526 12.35 6.67 -2.36
CA ARG A 526 12.50 7.23 -1.00
C ARG A 526 13.88 7.83 -0.77
N ALA A 527 14.71 7.92 -1.81
CA ALA A 527 16.03 8.52 -1.74
C ALA A 527 15.94 10.01 -1.38
N LEU A 528 16.81 10.44 -0.46
CA LEU A 528 16.92 11.84 -0.02
C LEU A 528 18.32 12.37 -0.31
N ASN A 529 18.46 13.69 -0.45
CA ASN A 529 19.79 14.28 -0.54
C ASN A 529 20.50 14.20 0.82
N ARG A 530 21.83 14.21 0.81
CA ARG A 530 22.62 14.12 2.05
C ARG A 530 22.31 15.26 3.02
N GLU A 531 22.08 16.46 2.51
CA GLU A 531 21.72 17.66 3.25
C GLU A 531 20.32 17.59 3.89
N ASP A 532 19.40 16.83 3.29
CA ASP A 532 18.03 16.68 3.79
C ASP A 532 17.99 15.96 5.14
N PHE A 533 19.03 15.17 5.44
CA PHE A 533 19.17 14.46 6.71
C PHE A 533 19.16 15.39 7.93
N ASN A 534 19.72 16.61 7.85
CA ASN A 534 19.73 17.56 8.97
C ASN A 534 18.68 18.67 8.82
N ASN A 535 17.90 18.66 7.74
CA ASN A 535 16.91 19.67 7.47
C ASN A 535 15.54 19.24 8.04
N ASP A 536 15.18 19.76 9.21
CA ASP A 536 13.88 19.50 9.85
C ASP A 536 12.68 20.02 9.02
N ALA A 537 12.89 20.78 7.93
CA ALA A 537 11.81 21.18 7.02
C ALA A 537 11.47 20.14 5.95
N VAL A 538 12.31 19.11 5.77
CA VAL A 538 12.05 18.02 4.81
C VAL A 538 11.29 16.91 5.54
N ASP A 539 10.05 16.65 5.09
CA ASP A 539 9.24 15.52 5.51
C ASP A 539 9.85 14.23 4.96
N ALA A 540 9.91 13.19 5.80
CA ALA A 540 10.53 11.91 5.47
C ALA A 540 9.71 10.72 6.00
N GLY A 541 8.41 10.93 6.20
CA GLY A 541 7.48 9.90 6.60
C GLY A 541 7.45 9.61 8.09
N ASP A 542 6.37 8.94 8.47
CA ASP A 542 6.00 8.66 9.84
C ASP A 542 6.15 7.17 10.14
N ILE A 543 6.42 6.83 11.39
CA ILE A 543 6.35 5.46 11.88
C ILE A 543 5.31 5.37 12.98
N GLY A 544 4.42 4.37 12.89
CA GLY A 544 3.51 4.03 13.96
C GLY A 544 3.97 2.91 14.90
N ALA A 545 3.18 2.69 15.94
CA ALA A 545 3.49 1.78 17.03
C ALA A 545 3.66 0.34 16.55
N GLY A 546 4.72 -0.32 17.03
CA GLY A 546 5.03 -1.71 16.69
C GLY A 546 5.49 -1.93 15.24
N HIS A 547 5.54 -0.89 14.41
CA HIS A 547 5.94 -1.02 13.01
C HIS A 547 7.40 -1.48 12.89
N THR A 548 7.67 -2.32 11.90
CA THR A 548 9.00 -2.79 11.54
C THR A 548 9.39 -2.27 10.18
N VAL A 549 10.63 -1.79 10.06
CA VAL A 549 11.19 -1.43 8.76
C VAL A 549 12.55 -2.07 8.58
N THR A 550 12.81 -2.60 7.40
CA THR A 550 13.98 -3.36 7.01
C THR A 550 14.59 -2.77 5.75
N ALA A 551 15.87 -2.41 5.84
CA ALA A 551 16.68 -1.99 4.70
C ALA A 551 17.86 -2.95 4.50
N ILE A 552 18.21 -3.21 3.25
CA ILE A 552 19.30 -4.11 2.89
C ILE A 552 20.27 -3.39 1.96
N TYR A 553 21.54 -3.32 2.36
CA TYR A 553 22.62 -2.91 1.48
C TYR A 553 23.40 -4.12 1.02
N GLU A 554 23.76 -4.17 -0.25
CA GLU A 554 24.87 -4.99 -0.72
C GLU A 554 26.16 -4.18 -0.65
N ILE A 555 27.22 -4.73 -0.06
CA ILE A 555 28.53 -4.09 0.06
C ILE A 555 29.64 -4.98 -0.54
N THR A 556 30.62 -4.34 -1.15
CA THR A 556 31.89 -4.97 -1.55
C THR A 556 32.98 -4.53 -0.58
N PRO A 557 33.47 -5.41 0.32
CA PRO A 557 34.61 -5.10 1.17
C PRO A 557 35.86 -4.75 0.34
N VAL A 558 36.77 -3.94 0.89
CA VAL A 558 38.05 -3.64 0.24
C VAL A 558 38.82 -4.95 -0.04
N GLY A 559 39.30 -5.10 -1.28
CA GLY A 559 39.94 -6.33 -1.76
C GLY A 559 38.98 -7.37 -2.35
N GLY A 560 37.66 -7.13 -2.28
CA GLY A 560 36.64 -7.95 -2.94
C GLY A 560 36.42 -7.63 -4.42
N PRO A 561 35.49 -8.34 -5.10
CA PRO A 561 35.21 -8.17 -6.53
C PRO A 561 34.33 -6.93 -6.80
N VAL A 562 35.00 -5.82 -7.12
CA VAL A 562 34.39 -4.54 -7.49
C VAL A 562 33.74 -4.57 -8.88
N MET A 563 32.66 -3.79 -9.07
CA MET A 563 31.97 -3.63 -10.38
C MET A 563 32.38 -2.37 -11.12
N VAL A 564 32.82 -1.35 -10.40
CA VAL A 564 33.22 -0.07 -10.95
C VAL A 564 34.74 -0.02 -11.02
N ASP A 565 35.27 0.06 -12.23
CA ASP A 565 36.70 0.20 -12.43
C ASP A 565 37.21 1.49 -11.77
N PRO A 566 38.34 1.44 -11.05
CA PRO A 566 38.98 2.63 -10.51
C PRO A 566 39.26 3.65 -11.63
N SER A 567 38.86 4.90 -11.41
CA SER A 567 39.14 5.96 -12.37
C SER A 567 40.65 6.14 -12.56
N ARG A 568 41.11 6.04 -13.82
CA ARG A 568 42.52 6.28 -14.20
C ARG A 568 43.04 7.66 -13.78
N TYR A 569 42.15 8.66 -13.74
CA TYR A 569 42.50 10.07 -13.53
C TYR A 569 42.05 10.61 -12.18
N ALA A 570 41.21 9.88 -11.44
CA ALA A 570 41.09 10.15 -10.03
C ALA A 570 42.48 9.94 -9.42
N ALA A 571 42.93 10.88 -8.58
CA ALA A 571 44.08 10.59 -7.74
C ALA A 571 43.78 9.26 -7.06
N ALA A 572 44.70 8.29 -7.17
CA ALA A 572 44.59 7.06 -6.41
C ALA A 572 44.19 7.46 -4.99
N PRO A 573 43.11 6.88 -4.41
CA PRO A 573 42.78 7.16 -3.03
C PRO A 573 44.09 7.02 -2.29
N ALA A 574 44.50 8.09 -1.58
CA ALA A 574 45.83 8.14 -0.98
C ALA A 574 46.05 6.77 -0.34
N ALA A 575 47.00 5.99 -0.89
CA ALA A 575 47.31 4.68 -0.34
C ALA A 575 47.41 4.92 1.17
N PRO A 576 46.67 4.18 2.02
CA PRO A 576 46.64 4.46 3.44
C PRO A 576 48.08 4.65 3.85
N ALA A 577 48.43 5.88 4.21
CA ALA A 577 49.83 6.29 4.17
C ALA A 577 50.60 5.22 4.95
N GLU A 578 51.71 4.71 4.43
CA GLU A 578 52.55 3.71 5.15
C GLU A 578 53.08 4.26 6.49
N THR A 579 52.63 5.45 6.92
CA THR A 579 52.88 6.13 8.18
C THR A 579 51.66 6.85 8.78
N ALA A 580 50.46 6.76 8.20
CA ALA A 580 49.25 6.89 9.00
C ALA A 580 49.03 5.48 9.55
N LYS A 581 49.33 5.27 10.84
CA LYS A 581 48.71 4.14 11.56
C LYS A 581 47.26 4.14 11.09
N ALA A 582 46.76 3.01 10.55
CA ALA A 582 45.33 2.82 10.46
C ALA A 582 44.78 3.34 11.79
N ASP A 583 43.93 4.36 11.77
CA ASP A 583 43.34 4.82 13.02
C ASP A 583 42.65 3.58 13.56
N THR A 584 43.29 2.96 14.55
CA THR A 584 42.95 1.62 15.06
C THR A 584 41.59 1.64 15.74
N GLU A 585 41.01 2.83 15.88
CA GLU A 585 39.73 3.09 16.49
C GLU A 585 38.54 2.61 15.63
N PHE A 586 38.62 2.70 14.29
CA PHE A 586 37.49 2.35 13.39
C PHE A 586 37.81 1.31 12.32
N GLY A 587 38.98 0.63 12.42
CA GLY A 587 39.42 -0.34 11.41
C GLY A 587 38.52 -1.58 11.28
N SER A 588 37.64 -1.83 12.26
CA SER A 588 36.63 -2.89 12.22
C SER A 588 35.25 -2.43 11.76
N GLU A 589 35.05 -1.13 11.48
CA GLU A 589 33.74 -0.59 11.08
C GLU A 589 33.55 -0.68 9.57
N TYR A 590 32.43 -1.24 9.14
CA TYR A 590 31.95 -1.18 7.75
C TYR A 590 31.25 0.15 7.45
N ALA A 591 30.43 0.62 8.39
CA ALA A 591 29.62 1.81 8.21
C ALA A 591 29.13 2.37 9.55
N PHE A 592 28.55 3.56 9.52
CA PHE A 592 27.94 4.22 10.65
C PHE A 592 26.50 4.58 10.32
N LEU A 593 25.55 3.92 10.99
CA LEU A 593 24.11 4.14 10.86
C LEU A 593 23.69 5.35 11.70
N LYS A 594 22.96 6.27 11.09
CA LYS A 594 22.35 7.43 11.73
C LYS A 594 20.85 7.42 11.42
N MET A 595 20.03 7.54 12.45
CA MET A 595 18.58 7.64 12.33
C MET A 595 18.12 8.89 13.03
N ARG A 596 17.45 9.76 12.28
CA ARG A 596 16.88 11.00 12.79
C ARG A 596 15.36 10.90 12.79
N TYR A 597 14.71 11.41 13.82
CA TYR A 597 13.25 11.35 13.96
C TYR A 597 12.74 12.51 14.83
N LYS A 598 11.46 12.83 14.74
CA LYS A 598 10.77 13.76 15.65
C LYS A 598 9.70 13.00 16.43
N LEU A 599 9.50 13.33 17.71
CA LEU A 599 8.33 12.80 18.41
C LEU A 599 7.04 13.44 17.84
N PRO A 600 5.86 12.81 17.97
CA PRO A 600 4.62 13.27 17.31
C PRO A 600 4.23 14.72 17.65
N ASN A 601 4.57 15.18 18.85
CA ASN A 601 4.28 16.54 19.34
C ASN A 601 5.50 17.47 19.39
N GLU A 602 6.62 17.05 18.78
CA GLU A 602 7.86 17.84 18.71
C GLU A 602 8.15 18.25 17.26
N ASP A 603 8.78 19.40 17.10
CA ASP A 603 9.25 19.91 15.79
C ASP A 603 10.77 19.80 15.64
N VAL A 604 11.48 19.51 16.73
CA VAL A 604 12.94 19.34 16.75
C VAL A 604 13.29 17.87 16.71
N SER A 605 14.19 17.49 15.80
CA SER A 605 14.59 16.10 15.65
C SER A 605 15.62 15.62 16.68
N LYS A 606 15.56 14.32 16.96
CA LYS A 606 16.49 13.54 17.79
C LYS A 606 17.27 12.58 16.91
N LEU A 607 18.46 12.18 17.37
CA LEU A 607 19.39 11.34 16.62
C LEU A 607 19.73 10.07 17.41
N ILE A 608 19.62 8.92 16.75
CA ILE A 608 20.15 7.63 17.18
C ILE A 608 21.29 7.26 16.24
N THR A 609 22.37 6.72 16.78
CA THR A 609 23.54 6.31 16.00
C THR A 609 24.00 4.91 16.39
N THR A 610 24.44 4.12 15.41
CA THR A 610 24.89 2.74 15.63
C THR A 610 26.06 2.44 14.68
N PRO A 611 27.26 2.12 15.18
CA PRO A 611 28.33 1.63 14.33
C PRO A 611 28.00 0.23 13.81
N ILE A 612 28.36 -0.04 12.56
CA ILE A 612 28.23 -1.35 11.91
C ILE A 612 29.63 -1.91 11.76
N THR A 613 29.91 -3.03 12.40
CA THR A 613 31.27 -3.54 12.56
C THR A 613 31.40 -4.99 12.10
N THR A 614 32.62 -5.51 12.06
CA THR A 614 32.88 -6.95 11.87
C THR A 614 32.24 -7.82 12.95
N ALA A 615 31.93 -7.29 14.13
CA ALA A 615 31.19 -8.03 15.16
C ALA A 615 29.71 -8.25 14.80
N ASP A 616 29.19 -7.50 13.84
CA ASP A 616 27.83 -7.69 13.30
C ASP A 616 27.79 -8.78 12.23
N GLU A 617 28.95 -9.31 11.82
CA GLU A 617 29.02 -10.53 11.03
C GLU A 617 28.61 -11.73 11.88
N LYS A 618 27.40 -12.21 11.64
CA LYS A 618 26.77 -13.28 12.40
C LYS A 618 26.10 -14.25 11.44
N GLU A 619 25.84 -15.46 11.92
CA GLU A 619 24.95 -16.37 11.20
C GLU A 619 23.58 -15.72 11.03
N PRO A 620 22.99 -15.76 9.81
CA PRO A 620 21.74 -15.07 9.54
C PRO A 620 20.62 -15.70 10.38
N SER A 621 19.94 -14.87 11.17
CA SER A 621 18.71 -15.30 11.84
C SER A 621 17.66 -15.73 10.81
N GLN A 622 16.64 -16.45 11.27
CA GLN A 622 15.55 -16.87 10.40
C GLN A 622 14.92 -15.68 9.65
N ASP A 623 14.75 -14.55 10.33
CA ASP A 623 14.20 -13.32 9.75
C ASP A 623 15.12 -12.65 8.74
N VAL A 624 16.43 -12.63 8.99
CA VAL A 624 17.41 -12.15 8.00
C VAL A 624 17.38 -13.06 6.75
N GLN A 625 17.30 -14.37 6.92
CA GLN A 625 17.19 -15.30 5.79
C GLN A 625 15.89 -15.08 5.00
N TRP A 626 14.78 -14.80 5.70
CA TRP A 626 13.49 -14.49 5.09
C TRP A 626 13.55 -13.20 4.26
N ALA A 627 14.01 -12.09 4.86
CA ALA A 627 14.14 -10.80 4.19
C ALA A 627 15.04 -10.91 2.94
N VAL A 628 16.15 -11.64 3.03
CA VAL A 628 17.06 -11.88 1.89
C VAL A 628 16.40 -12.73 0.79
N ALA A 629 15.56 -13.70 1.14
CA ALA A 629 14.80 -14.47 0.14
C ALA A 629 13.81 -13.58 -0.61
N VAL A 630 13.07 -12.74 0.12
CA VAL A 630 12.10 -11.79 -0.47
C VAL A 630 12.80 -10.75 -1.34
N ALA A 631 13.93 -10.18 -0.87
CA ALA A 631 14.73 -9.25 -1.65
C ALA A 631 15.29 -9.88 -2.93
N GLY A 632 15.74 -11.13 -2.84
CA GLY A 632 16.19 -11.90 -4.01
C GLY A 632 15.06 -12.11 -5.03
N PHE A 633 13.86 -12.46 -4.58
CA PHE A 633 12.69 -12.59 -5.44
C PHE A 633 12.32 -11.28 -6.14
N GLY A 634 12.30 -10.17 -5.39
CA GLY A 634 12.05 -8.85 -5.95
C GLY A 634 13.06 -8.48 -7.04
N GLN A 635 14.36 -8.69 -6.79
CA GLN A 635 15.41 -8.43 -7.79
C GLN A 635 15.24 -9.30 -9.05
N ILE A 636 14.84 -10.59 -8.92
CA ILE A 636 14.58 -11.45 -10.08
C ILE A 636 13.40 -10.89 -10.90
N LEU A 637 12.30 -10.49 -10.26
CA LEU A 637 11.14 -9.90 -10.95
C LEU A 637 11.47 -8.57 -11.66
N LYS A 638 12.47 -7.83 -11.17
CA LYS A 638 12.98 -6.61 -11.83
C LYS A 638 13.98 -6.86 -12.97
N GLY A 639 14.26 -8.12 -13.31
CA GLY A 639 15.13 -8.49 -14.43
C GLY A 639 16.46 -9.15 -14.02
N GLY A 640 16.83 -9.11 -12.74
CA GLY A 640 17.90 -9.92 -12.18
C GLY A 640 19.34 -9.47 -12.51
N ASP A 641 19.56 -8.21 -12.87
CA ASP A 641 20.86 -7.66 -13.33
C ASP A 641 22.04 -7.95 -12.40
N TYR A 642 21.78 -8.09 -11.10
CA TYR A 642 22.80 -8.29 -10.06
C TYR A 642 22.81 -9.69 -9.43
N MET A 643 22.03 -10.62 -9.98
CA MET A 643 21.75 -11.89 -9.31
C MET A 643 22.78 -13.00 -9.59
N ASN A 644 23.74 -12.79 -10.52
CA ASN A 644 24.81 -13.74 -10.89
C ASN A 644 24.40 -15.23 -10.90
N GLY A 645 23.23 -15.55 -11.47
CA GLY A 645 22.73 -16.93 -11.57
C GLY A 645 21.93 -17.43 -10.36
N PHE A 646 21.61 -16.58 -9.39
CA PHE A 646 20.66 -16.88 -8.32
C PHE A 646 19.23 -16.97 -8.88
N THR A 647 18.53 -18.06 -8.56
CA THR A 647 17.28 -18.47 -9.24
C THR A 647 16.06 -18.43 -8.32
N TYR A 648 14.87 -18.64 -8.89
CA TYR A 648 13.65 -18.87 -8.09
C TYR A 648 13.79 -20.09 -7.17
N GLU A 649 14.54 -21.12 -7.56
CA GLU A 649 14.77 -22.30 -6.71
C GLU A 649 15.58 -21.94 -5.46
N ASP A 650 16.58 -21.07 -5.60
CA ASP A 650 17.38 -20.58 -4.48
C ASP A 650 16.54 -19.74 -3.51
N VAL A 651 15.63 -18.90 -4.05
CA VAL A 651 14.61 -18.19 -3.26
C VAL A 651 13.74 -19.17 -2.49
N ILE A 652 13.15 -20.16 -3.18
CA ILE A 652 12.23 -21.14 -2.58
C ILE A 652 12.94 -21.89 -1.46
N LYS A 653 14.15 -22.40 -1.71
CA LYS A 653 14.93 -23.15 -0.72
C LYS A 653 15.21 -22.31 0.52
N ARG A 654 15.60 -21.05 0.34
CA ARG A 654 15.86 -20.13 1.45
C ARG A 654 14.58 -19.80 2.22
N ALA A 655 13.51 -19.46 1.53
CA ALA A 655 12.22 -19.13 2.14
C ALA A 655 11.64 -20.32 2.93
N VAL A 656 11.68 -21.53 2.37
CA VAL A 656 11.22 -22.75 3.08
C VAL A 656 11.98 -22.96 4.38
N ASN A 657 13.29 -22.78 4.38
CA ASN A 657 14.13 -22.92 5.59
C ASN A 657 13.89 -21.79 6.60
N ALA A 658 13.46 -20.62 6.14
CA ALA A 658 13.27 -19.40 6.93
C ALA A 658 11.80 -19.11 7.29
N LYS A 659 10.86 -20.01 6.95
CA LYS A 659 9.41 -19.75 7.08
C LYS A 659 8.98 -19.47 8.52
N GLY A 660 9.49 -20.24 9.48
CA GLY A 660 9.11 -20.14 10.89
C GLY A 660 7.62 -20.26 11.18
N THR A 661 7.23 -19.61 12.28
CA THR A 661 5.84 -19.42 12.71
C THR A 661 5.10 -18.54 11.72
N ASP A 662 3.91 -18.97 11.33
CA ASP A 662 3.15 -18.37 10.24
C ASP A 662 1.66 -18.66 10.45
N GLU A 663 1.10 -18.05 11.51
CA GLU A 663 -0.26 -18.35 12.00
C GLU A 663 -1.33 -18.16 10.92
N PHE A 664 -1.19 -17.09 10.12
CA PHE A 664 -2.13 -16.73 9.05
C PHE A 664 -1.64 -17.12 7.65
N GLY A 665 -0.50 -17.82 7.54
CA GLY A 665 -0.03 -18.39 6.27
C GLY A 665 0.61 -17.40 5.28
N TYR A 666 0.95 -16.17 5.69
CA TYR A 666 1.56 -15.16 4.81
C TYR A 666 2.88 -15.63 4.21
N ARG A 667 3.75 -16.22 5.03
CA ARG A 667 5.06 -16.73 4.58
C ARG A 667 4.89 -18.00 3.72
N ALA A 668 3.95 -18.88 4.06
CA ALA A 668 3.62 -20.04 3.24
C ALA A 668 3.06 -19.64 1.86
N GLU A 669 2.20 -18.62 1.81
CA GLU A 669 1.67 -18.05 0.57
C GLU A 669 2.80 -17.51 -0.30
N PHE A 670 3.73 -16.72 0.26
CA PHE A 670 4.90 -16.22 -0.46
C PHE A 670 5.65 -17.33 -1.18
N ILE A 671 5.95 -18.44 -0.49
CA ILE A 671 6.65 -19.58 -1.10
C ILE A 671 5.88 -20.13 -2.31
N ASN A 672 4.55 -20.18 -2.24
CA ASN A 672 3.72 -20.61 -3.37
C ASN A 672 3.69 -19.58 -4.50
N ILE A 673 3.71 -18.28 -4.18
CA ILE A 673 3.83 -17.20 -5.17
C ILE A 673 5.16 -17.33 -5.93
N VAL A 674 6.27 -17.60 -5.25
CA VAL A 674 7.57 -17.81 -5.92
C VAL A 674 7.54 -19.04 -6.83
N ARG A 675 6.90 -20.14 -6.40
CA ARG A 675 6.72 -21.35 -7.23
C ARG A 675 5.86 -21.09 -8.47
N LEU A 676 4.80 -20.30 -8.32
CA LEU A 676 3.94 -19.93 -9.43
C LEU A 676 4.67 -19.00 -10.41
N ALA A 677 5.40 -17.99 -9.89
CA ALA A 677 6.24 -17.11 -10.70
C ALA A 677 7.29 -17.89 -11.49
N LYS A 678 7.97 -18.86 -10.87
CA LYS A 678 8.90 -19.78 -11.55
C LYS A 678 8.23 -20.49 -12.74
N THR A 679 7.04 -21.04 -12.51
CA THR A 679 6.26 -21.73 -13.55
C THR A 679 5.88 -20.78 -14.70
N LEU A 680 5.46 -19.55 -14.37
CA LEU A 680 5.09 -18.52 -15.35
C LEU A 680 6.29 -17.99 -16.14
N ALA A 681 7.47 -17.95 -15.52
CA ALA A 681 8.72 -17.60 -16.18
C ALA A 681 9.25 -18.70 -17.12
N GLY A 682 8.67 -19.91 -17.05
CA GLY A 682 9.08 -21.05 -17.86
C GLY A 682 10.33 -21.78 -17.33
N GLU A 683 10.61 -21.68 -16.03
CA GLU A 683 11.75 -22.31 -15.33
C GLU A 683 11.40 -23.62 -14.59
#